data_AF-A0A8T5J5R7-F1
#
_entry.id   AF-A0A8T5J5R7-F1
#
_cell.length_a   1.000
_cell.length_b   1.000
_cell.length_c   1.000
_cell.angle_alpha   90.00
_cell.angle_beta   90.00
_cell.angle_gamma   90.00
#
_symmetry.space_group_name_H-M   'P 1'
#
loop_
_entity.id
_entity.type
_entity.pdbx_description
1 polymer ?
#
loop_
_entity_poly.entity_id
_entity_poly.type
_entity_poly.pdbx_seq_one_letter_code
_entity_poly.pdbx_strand_id
1 'polypeptide(L)'
;MGVKPLTSILIATGLVLVSLNLALGAYATGQVPAAVEEAVAMKAKDDICENTMCTEVNEDWAESTSERDFYAWHILNVDDVIENMSSPIYEKIGPVTYDVTLKKEVDNYDIKNGLLTYKQITSYACSKATEVPCSTEVSQLNIAFNPQVVGATGTAIDAVMGITKTGFASGVIGIHFQQVSAAKEVADYNLYNIQNLQAVEGYIVMLPSDAESYYLDGMFDLFNEAYGDAFLDDNTTTYLAEGGVRPEWNSTDVDLEYAFREAVGPSGEDISLLNYMGPLVYAAMGEPESLEDIEADPANSTTMERAQLWGFEHPTDLNITLSRDWTMYGGMGKLMLDYGALDDDYLMNDDEDAVNLSVRADRLLGMEIDDDVARTVLTLGNNTAEPLGILAVSDTGTSFGLSAFLEMNKQDAMDTYGIDSNQHDMLKEFCGDWANDVSSLPLILVGGEGNMTASDFVNTSFGAEDPVNGGYLQYSLNAGGMWGTGTYGFPSGDPIDITKEESANILYGPWGLTTSEGAAMFLYGELSGKSLPINYSTGAEVAPMEWTNETVADIYGVNVEAAGAARLLMMEVVFKSFVPEFLIDSFGTSKYLTQSVNNWILGWHDPVNAYLYGDGSDDMTAGWTSLESNETYFGSSEFVEGGIPTGDPDKPYLITMCTGETDTCDKGETVMSGDSEYVGWRTLEKEDATFGLITAEKQGETTGGFITGEGDLIDLSGYGNAGVKCSKEGTLKGIPVDVCTASMDPLSRSIQAKLINSGDLLDAIPGALPVYFGSDVELKVEQLSGAIIAGKSKSTFWLDTRPTWEQQTSPTMSDLQEVFVIETNGELDDETAETMESQIVTNQDTFAWFTNFDHWADYIGLSLWILAGLSFLVGAALVFRSDEENSGDTKWNDEPKQLESEFDIDDLDQDAMVLDVADDTDSETSTDENVEEVDDSETNG
;
A
#
# COMPACT_ATOMS: atom_id res chain seq x y z
N MET A 1 -19.92 99.49 11.62
CA MET A 1 -21.07 98.57 11.75
C MET A 1 -20.77 97.67 12.92
N GLY A 2 -21.43 97.89 14.06
CA GLY A 2 -21.21 97.09 15.27
C GLY A 2 -22.14 95.89 15.26
N VAL A 3 -21.59 94.69 15.18
CA VAL A 3 -22.34 93.46 15.44
C VAL A 3 -22.78 93.50 16.91
N LYS A 4 -24.07 93.27 17.21
CA LYS A 4 -24.59 93.23 18.58
C LYS A 4 -23.77 92.19 19.39
N PRO A 5 -23.36 92.45 20.65
CA PRO A 5 -22.47 91.56 21.40
C PRO A 5 -23.00 90.12 21.50
N LEU A 6 -24.33 89.96 21.59
CA LEU A 6 -25.00 88.66 21.58
C LEU A 6 -24.78 87.87 20.29
N THR A 7 -24.78 88.53 19.13
CA THR A 7 -24.58 87.90 17.83
C THR A 7 -23.13 87.44 17.64
N SER A 8 -22.15 88.25 18.07
CA SER A 8 -20.74 87.86 18.07
C SER A 8 -20.46 86.70 19.02
N ILE A 9 -21.12 86.67 20.19
CA ILE A 9 -21.03 85.57 21.14
C ILE A 9 -21.61 84.28 20.54
N LEU A 10 -22.78 84.32 19.90
CA LEU A 10 -23.41 83.13 19.31
C LEU A 10 -22.62 82.56 18.12
N ILE A 11 -22.05 83.41 17.28
CA ILE A 11 -21.16 82.96 16.18
C ILE A 11 -19.86 82.38 16.75
N ALA A 12 -19.27 82.99 17.78
CA ALA A 12 -18.07 82.48 18.44
C ALA A 12 -18.35 81.15 19.17
N THR A 13 -19.48 81.01 19.85
CA THR A 13 -19.93 79.76 20.48
C THR A 13 -20.14 78.67 19.43
N GLY A 14 -20.81 78.97 18.31
CA GLY A 14 -20.94 78.03 17.19
C GLY A 14 -19.59 77.56 16.65
N LEU A 15 -18.63 78.47 16.46
CA LEU A 15 -17.27 78.11 16.03
C LEU A 15 -16.50 77.28 17.07
N VAL A 16 -16.64 77.60 18.36
CA VAL A 16 -16.03 76.83 19.46
C VAL A 16 -16.62 75.41 19.50
N LEU A 17 -17.94 75.26 19.37
CA LEU A 17 -18.61 73.96 19.34
C LEU A 17 -18.20 73.13 18.12
N VAL A 18 -18.07 73.75 16.94
CA VAL A 18 -17.51 73.06 15.75
C VAL A 18 -16.06 72.66 16.00
N SER A 19 -15.22 73.55 16.53
CA SER A 19 -13.80 73.22 16.80
C SER A 19 -13.62 72.15 17.87
N LEU A 20 -14.49 72.13 18.88
CA LEU A 20 -14.52 71.09 19.92
C LEU A 20 -14.96 69.76 19.32
N ASN A 21 -15.98 69.77 18.46
CA ASN A 21 -16.44 68.56 17.77
C ASN A 21 -15.39 68.01 16.79
N LEU A 22 -14.66 68.88 16.10
CA LEU A 22 -13.53 68.48 15.25
C LEU A 22 -12.34 67.95 16.06
N ALA A 23 -12.07 68.52 17.24
CA ALA A 23 -11.03 68.03 18.13
C ALA A 23 -11.40 66.68 18.77
N LEU A 24 -12.67 66.51 19.15
CA LEU A 24 -13.21 65.23 19.62
C LEU A 24 -13.23 64.20 18.50
N GLY A 25 -13.61 64.59 17.29
CA GLY A 25 -13.53 63.73 16.09
C GLY A 25 -12.10 63.30 15.84
N ALA A 26 -11.14 64.22 15.77
CA ALA A 26 -9.72 63.87 15.59
C ALA A 26 -9.15 62.98 16.71
N TYR A 27 -9.63 63.15 17.95
CA TYR A 27 -9.28 62.29 19.07
C TYR A 27 -9.91 60.90 18.91
N ALA A 28 -11.23 60.81 18.67
CA ALA A 28 -11.95 59.56 18.47
C ALA A 28 -11.35 58.76 17.30
N THR A 29 -11.23 59.38 16.12
CA THR A 29 -10.61 58.75 14.93
C THR A 29 -9.17 58.32 15.18
N GLY A 30 -8.41 59.07 15.98
CA GLY A 30 -7.04 58.75 16.34
C GLY A 30 -6.88 57.67 17.40
N GLN A 31 -7.96 57.30 18.10
CA GLN A 31 -7.99 56.19 19.07
C GLN A 31 -8.52 54.89 18.44
N VAL A 32 -9.20 54.94 17.29
CA VAL A 32 -9.77 53.75 16.61
C VAL A 32 -8.73 52.64 16.41
N PRO A 33 -7.50 52.87 15.89
CA PRO A 33 -6.55 51.78 15.70
C PRO A 33 -6.22 51.03 17.00
N ALA A 34 -6.00 51.75 18.10
CA ALA A 34 -5.71 51.14 19.40
C ALA A 34 -6.93 50.42 20.00
N ALA A 35 -8.14 50.97 19.79
CA ALA A 35 -9.38 50.33 20.24
C ALA A 35 -9.68 49.05 19.44
N VAL A 36 -9.40 49.05 18.13
CA VAL A 36 -9.54 47.85 17.28
C VAL A 36 -8.52 46.81 17.71
N GLU A 37 -7.24 47.18 17.87
CA GLU A 37 -6.18 46.29 18.36
C GLU A 37 -6.56 45.62 19.70
N GLU A 38 -7.08 46.38 20.65
CA GLU A 38 -7.58 45.86 21.94
C GLU A 38 -8.79 44.92 21.75
N ALA A 39 -9.75 45.29 20.88
CA ALA A 39 -10.95 44.49 20.63
C ALA A 39 -10.66 43.17 19.90
N VAL A 40 -9.59 43.10 19.10
CA VAL A 40 -9.24 41.89 18.34
C VAL A 40 -8.12 41.06 18.95
N ALA A 41 -7.52 41.50 20.06
CA ALA A 41 -6.42 40.78 20.72
C ALA A 41 -6.82 39.36 21.15
N MET A 42 -8.02 39.22 21.69
CA MET A 42 -8.58 37.97 22.22
C MET A 42 -9.57 37.29 21.26
N LYS A 43 -9.80 37.89 20.10
CA LYS A 43 -10.91 37.48 19.22
C LYS A 43 -10.80 36.02 18.76
N ALA A 44 -9.60 35.52 18.53
CA ALA A 44 -9.37 34.11 18.19
C ALA A 44 -9.89 33.15 19.28
N LYS A 45 -9.78 33.53 20.56
CA LYS A 45 -10.37 32.78 21.68
C LYS A 45 -11.87 33.03 21.79
N ASP A 46 -12.29 34.28 21.73
CA ASP A 46 -13.68 34.67 21.96
C ASP A 46 -14.63 34.11 20.89
N ASP A 47 -14.13 33.88 19.68
CA ASP A 47 -14.87 33.22 18.60
C ASP A 47 -15.05 31.70 18.86
N ILE A 48 -14.23 31.11 19.74
CA ILE A 48 -14.24 29.67 20.07
C ILE A 48 -14.94 29.41 21.40
N CYS A 49 -14.58 30.14 22.45
CA CYS A 49 -14.90 29.83 23.84
C CYS A 49 -16.01 30.74 24.38
N GLU A 50 -17.09 30.17 24.88
CA GLU A 50 -18.17 30.96 25.52
C GLU A 50 -17.79 31.42 26.94
N ASN A 51 -16.81 30.74 27.56
CA ASN A 51 -16.36 31.03 28.90
C ASN A 51 -14.83 31.09 29.02
N THR A 52 -14.35 31.68 30.12
CA THR A 52 -12.92 31.98 30.31
C THR A 52 -12.03 30.74 30.27
N MET A 53 -12.53 29.57 30.69
CA MET A 53 -11.79 28.31 30.77
C MET A 53 -11.98 27.43 29.52
N CYS A 54 -12.71 27.92 28.51
CA CYS A 54 -13.06 27.19 27.30
C CYS A 54 -13.66 25.80 27.53
N THR A 55 -14.46 25.65 28.60
CA THR A 55 -15.19 24.39 28.85
C THR A 55 -16.52 24.33 28.11
N GLU A 56 -16.97 25.48 27.60
CA GLU A 56 -18.13 25.65 26.72
C GLU A 56 -17.62 26.40 25.49
N VAL A 57 -18.03 25.94 24.31
CA VAL A 57 -17.59 26.46 23.01
C VAL A 57 -18.78 26.96 22.21
N ASN A 58 -18.56 27.95 21.35
CA ASN A 58 -19.59 28.49 20.47
C ASN A 58 -20.06 27.39 19.51
N GLU A 59 -21.37 27.16 19.44
CA GLU A 59 -21.98 26.14 18.57
C GLU A 59 -21.59 26.34 17.10
N ASP A 60 -21.51 27.59 16.62
CA ASP A 60 -21.15 27.91 15.23
C ASP A 60 -19.68 27.60 14.91
N TRP A 61 -18.80 27.58 15.92
CA TRP A 61 -17.42 27.15 15.77
C TRP A 61 -17.29 25.62 15.87
N ALA A 62 -18.00 25.02 16.84
CA ALA A 62 -17.99 23.59 17.10
C ALA A 62 -18.51 22.79 15.90
N GLU A 63 -19.48 23.33 15.17
CA GLU A 63 -19.94 22.76 13.91
C GLU A 63 -20.11 23.88 12.86
N SER A 64 -19.28 23.84 11.82
CA SER A 64 -19.31 24.84 10.74
C SER A 64 -19.44 24.15 9.40
N THR A 65 -20.29 24.69 8.51
CA THR A 65 -20.51 24.15 7.16
C THR A 65 -20.20 25.21 6.11
N SER A 66 -19.46 24.82 5.07
CA SER A 66 -19.09 25.70 3.95
C SER A 66 -19.17 24.95 2.63
N GLU A 67 -19.54 25.67 1.56
CA GLU A 67 -19.57 25.08 0.21
C GLU A 67 -18.18 25.08 -0.43
N ARG A 68 -17.84 23.98 -1.10
CA ARG A 68 -16.62 23.85 -1.92
C ARG A 68 -16.98 23.31 -3.30
N ASP A 69 -16.37 23.89 -4.32
CA ASP A 69 -16.55 23.48 -5.71
C ASP A 69 -15.41 22.57 -6.15
N PHE A 70 -15.77 21.41 -6.67
CA PHE A 70 -14.83 20.41 -7.15
C PHE A 70 -14.94 20.26 -8.67
N TYR A 71 -13.79 20.12 -9.32
CA TYR A 71 -13.70 19.87 -10.74
C TYR A 71 -12.76 18.69 -11.01
N ALA A 72 -13.15 17.83 -11.95
CA ALA A 72 -12.37 16.68 -12.37
C ALA A 72 -12.16 16.70 -13.89
N TRP A 73 -11.08 16.10 -14.37
CA TRP A 73 -10.77 16.02 -15.80
C TRP A 73 -11.04 14.62 -16.33
N HIS A 74 -12.24 14.43 -16.88
CA HIS A 74 -12.70 13.17 -17.44
C HIS A 74 -11.93 12.80 -18.73
N ILE A 75 -11.48 11.54 -18.82
CA ILE A 75 -10.89 10.98 -20.04
C ILE A 75 -11.98 10.53 -21.01
N LEU A 76 -12.20 11.28 -22.09
CA LEU A 76 -13.25 11.04 -23.08
C LEU A 76 -13.05 9.76 -23.91
N ASN A 77 -11.80 9.38 -24.16
CA ASN A 77 -11.41 8.25 -24.99
C ASN A 77 -10.85 7.09 -24.14
N VAL A 78 -11.37 6.87 -22.93
CA VAL A 78 -10.80 5.89 -21.99
C VAL A 78 -10.66 4.48 -22.58
N ASP A 79 -11.66 4.02 -23.35
CA ASP A 79 -11.61 2.72 -24.04
C ASP A 79 -10.43 2.65 -25.02
N ASP A 80 -10.19 3.71 -25.80
CA ASP A 80 -9.08 3.80 -26.75
C ASP A 80 -7.72 3.97 -26.06
N VAL A 81 -7.70 4.57 -24.85
CA VAL A 81 -6.49 4.67 -24.02
C VAL A 81 -6.12 3.28 -23.49
N ILE A 82 -7.10 2.51 -23.02
CA ILE A 82 -6.89 1.16 -22.48
C ILE A 82 -6.53 0.18 -23.59
N GLU A 83 -7.30 0.15 -24.69
CA GLU A 83 -7.14 -0.87 -25.74
C GLU A 83 -5.97 -0.58 -26.70
N ASN A 84 -5.75 0.70 -27.04
CA ASN A 84 -4.81 1.09 -28.10
C ASN A 84 -3.63 1.94 -27.60
N MET A 85 -3.50 2.14 -26.28
CA MET A 85 -2.47 2.99 -25.67
C MET A 85 -2.45 4.40 -26.27
N SER A 86 -3.61 4.92 -26.68
CA SER A 86 -3.74 6.27 -27.21
C SER A 86 -3.51 7.34 -26.13
N SER A 87 -3.17 8.56 -26.53
CA SER A 87 -3.05 9.67 -25.58
C SER A 87 -4.44 10.04 -25.01
N PRO A 88 -4.56 10.23 -23.69
CA PRO A 88 -5.82 10.66 -23.08
C PRO A 88 -6.27 12.04 -23.57
N ILE A 89 -7.58 12.17 -23.80
CA ILE A 89 -8.25 13.43 -24.14
C ILE A 89 -9.11 13.83 -22.95
N TYR A 90 -8.75 14.93 -22.30
CA TYR A 90 -9.42 15.39 -21.08
C TYR A 90 -10.53 16.40 -21.34
N GLU A 91 -11.64 16.25 -20.64
CA GLU A 91 -12.75 17.21 -20.54
C GLU A 91 -12.98 17.60 -19.07
N LYS A 92 -13.04 18.91 -18.81
CA LYS A 92 -13.33 19.42 -17.46
C LYS A 92 -14.80 19.20 -17.11
N ILE A 93 -15.05 18.50 -16.00
CA ILE A 93 -16.37 18.29 -15.38
C ILE A 93 -16.45 19.11 -14.09
N GLY A 94 -17.57 19.81 -13.89
CA GLY A 94 -17.86 20.59 -12.69
C GLY A 94 -18.43 22.00 -12.99
N PRO A 95 -18.77 22.78 -11.97
CA PRO A 95 -18.54 22.49 -10.56
C PRO A 95 -19.47 21.39 -10.02
N VAL A 96 -18.90 20.47 -9.25
CA VAL A 96 -19.64 19.60 -8.33
C VAL A 96 -19.46 20.21 -6.94
N THR A 97 -20.53 20.75 -6.37
CA THR A 97 -20.50 21.48 -5.11
C THR A 97 -20.82 20.54 -3.95
N TYR A 98 -19.98 20.55 -2.91
CA TYR A 98 -20.23 19.83 -1.65
C TYR A 98 -20.38 20.81 -0.49
N ASP A 99 -21.34 20.52 0.38
CA ASP A 99 -21.42 21.06 1.73
C ASP A 99 -20.37 20.32 2.58
N VAL A 100 -19.33 21.03 3.02
CA VAL A 100 -18.25 20.50 3.85
C VAL A 100 -18.47 20.95 5.28
N THR A 101 -18.78 20.00 6.15
CA THR A 101 -19.05 20.22 7.57
C THR A 101 -17.84 19.81 8.40
N LEU A 102 -17.29 20.77 9.16
CA LEU A 102 -16.23 20.56 10.14
C LEU A 102 -16.84 20.47 11.52
N LYS A 103 -16.63 19.35 12.19
CA LYS A 103 -16.93 19.17 13.61
C LYS A 103 -15.66 19.31 14.43
N LYS A 104 -15.70 20.15 15.45
CA LYS A 104 -14.55 20.51 16.29
C LYS A 104 -14.88 20.32 17.75
N GLU A 105 -13.93 19.75 18.49
CA GLU A 105 -14.03 19.56 19.93
C GLU A 105 -12.73 20.00 20.60
N VAL A 106 -12.81 20.87 21.61
CA VAL A 106 -11.62 21.28 22.37
C VAL A 106 -11.07 20.08 23.14
N ASP A 107 -9.81 19.78 22.92
CA ASP A 107 -9.10 18.68 23.59
C ASP A 107 -8.32 19.18 24.81
N ASN A 108 -7.61 20.30 24.65
CA ASN A 108 -6.81 20.88 25.72
C ASN A 108 -6.68 22.41 25.57
N TYR A 109 -6.56 23.12 26.69
CA TYR A 109 -6.36 24.55 26.72
C TYR A 109 -5.30 24.94 27.75
N ASP A 110 -4.13 25.37 27.26
CA ASP A 110 -2.99 25.84 28.04
C ASP A 110 -3.00 27.37 28.13
N ILE A 111 -3.75 27.87 29.12
CA ILE A 111 -3.88 29.31 29.43
C ILE A 111 -2.51 29.98 29.64
N LYS A 112 -1.52 29.25 30.17
CA LYS A 112 -0.23 29.86 30.54
C LYS A 112 0.58 30.23 29.30
N ASN A 113 0.47 29.41 28.25
CA ASN A 113 1.18 29.62 26.99
C ASN A 113 0.26 30.19 25.89
N GLY A 114 -1.03 30.43 26.21
CA GLY A 114 -2.01 30.94 25.24
C GLY A 114 -2.28 29.96 24.10
N LEU A 115 -2.27 28.65 24.36
CA LEU A 115 -2.44 27.62 23.34
C LEU A 115 -3.74 26.85 23.55
N LEU A 116 -4.51 26.66 22.48
CA LEU A 116 -5.72 25.86 22.46
C LEU A 116 -5.57 24.74 21.42
N THR A 117 -5.78 23.50 21.86
CA THR A 117 -5.76 22.30 21.02
C THR A 117 -7.18 21.77 20.86
N TYR A 118 -7.58 21.49 19.62
CA TYR A 118 -8.87 20.89 19.31
C TYR A 118 -8.74 19.75 18.31
N LYS A 119 -9.68 18.81 18.39
CA LYS A 119 -9.91 17.74 17.43
C LYS A 119 -10.77 18.28 16.31
N GLN A 120 -10.43 17.94 15.07
CA GLN A 120 -11.25 18.28 13.91
C GLN A 120 -11.58 17.03 13.10
N ILE A 121 -12.86 16.88 12.76
CA ILE A 121 -13.38 15.85 11.86
C ILE A 121 -14.11 16.55 10.71
N THR A 122 -13.90 16.05 9.49
CA THR A 122 -14.51 16.61 8.27
C THR A 122 -15.51 15.62 7.68
N SER A 123 -16.67 16.13 7.27
CA SER A 123 -17.69 15.38 6.54
C SER A 123 -18.14 16.14 5.29
N TYR A 124 -18.58 15.40 4.28
CA TYR A 124 -18.91 15.95 2.97
C TYR A 124 -20.30 15.46 2.54
N ALA A 125 -21.16 16.40 2.11
CA ALA A 125 -22.47 16.09 1.55
C ALA A 125 -22.64 16.78 0.20
N CYS A 126 -23.25 16.09 -0.77
CA CYS A 126 -23.56 16.69 -2.06
C CYS A 126 -24.52 17.87 -1.87
N SER A 127 -24.09 19.09 -2.23
CA SER A 127 -24.92 20.29 -2.04
C SER A 127 -26.13 20.25 -2.96
N LYS A 128 -27.27 20.73 -2.47
CA LYS A 128 -28.47 20.93 -3.30
C LYS A 128 -28.28 21.98 -4.38
N ALA A 129 -27.27 22.86 -4.21
CA ALA A 129 -26.93 23.91 -5.16
C ALA A 129 -25.98 23.44 -6.27
N THR A 130 -25.48 22.20 -6.20
CA THR A 130 -24.53 21.68 -7.19
C THR A 130 -25.05 21.79 -8.63
N GLU A 131 -24.23 22.31 -9.54
CA GLU A 131 -24.60 22.42 -10.96
C GLU A 131 -24.52 21.06 -11.66
N VAL A 132 -23.48 20.29 -11.35
CA VAL A 132 -23.26 18.94 -11.85
C VAL A 132 -23.61 17.94 -10.74
N PRO A 133 -24.44 16.89 -11.01
CA PRO A 133 -24.75 15.89 -10.00
C PRO A 133 -23.50 15.19 -9.47
N CYS A 134 -23.41 14.98 -8.15
CA CYS A 134 -22.27 14.28 -7.56
C CYS A 134 -22.17 12.79 -7.96
N SER A 135 -23.25 12.22 -8.51
CA SER A 135 -23.29 10.90 -9.12
C SER A 135 -22.79 10.87 -10.58
N THR A 136 -22.22 11.96 -11.08
CA THR A 136 -21.69 12.00 -12.46
C THR A 136 -20.46 11.10 -12.54
N GLU A 137 -20.47 10.18 -13.50
CA GLU A 137 -19.37 9.25 -13.75
C GLU A 137 -18.19 9.99 -14.41
N VAL A 138 -16.98 9.76 -13.88
CA VAL A 138 -15.73 10.32 -14.37
C VAL A 138 -14.70 9.20 -14.49
N SER A 139 -14.23 8.98 -15.72
CA SER A 139 -13.05 8.17 -16.02
C SER A 139 -11.76 8.94 -15.72
N GLN A 140 -10.92 8.42 -14.83
CA GLN A 140 -9.65 9.05 -14.38
C GLN A 140 -8.57 7.97 -14.14
N LEU A 141 -7.33 8.39 -13.89
CA LEU A 141 -6.26 7.51 -13.41
C LEU A 141 -6.64 6.89 -12.07
N ASN A 142 -6.49 5.57 -11.95
CA ASN A 142 -6.55 4.88 -10.66
C ASN A 142 -5.26 5.16 -9.88
N ILE A 143 -5.37 5.95 -8.81
CA ILE A 143 -4.20 6.34 -8.01
C ILE A 143 -3.60 5.18 -7.20
N ALA A 144 -4.36 4.10 -6.96
CA ALA A 144 -3.89 2.93 -6.22
C ALA A 144 -3.13 1.94 -7.11
N PHE A 145 -3.51 1.83 -8.39
CA PHE A 145 -3.03 0.77 -9.28
C PHE A 145 -1.50 0.76 -9.45
N ASN A 146 -0.90 1.90 -9.80
CA ASN A 146 0.54 1.91 -10.08
C ASN A 146 1.40 1.74 -8.81
N PRO A 147 1.06 2.34 -7.65
CA PRO A 147 1.68 1.97 -6.38
C PRO A 147 1.56 0.48 -6.04
N GLN A 148 0.41 -0.14 -6.31
CA GLN A 148 0.21 -1.58 -6.12
C GLN A 148 1.09 -2.42 -7.05
N VAL A 149 1.25 -2.04 -8.32
CA VAL A 149 2.19 -2.72 -9.24
C VAL A 149 3.61 -2.67 -8.69
N VAL A 150 4.07 -1.51 -8.23
CA VAL A 150 5.42 -1.37 -7.65
C VAL A 150 5.55 -2.21 -6.37
N GLY A 151 4.59 -2.11 -5.45
CA GLY A 151 4.59 -2.83 -4.17
C GLY A 151 4.47 -4.35 -4.31
N ALA A 152 3.69 -4.84 -5.29
CA ALA A 152 3.46 -6.27 -5.52
C ALA A 152 4.63 -6.96 -6.24
N THR A 153 5.58 -6.21 -6.82
CA THR A 153 6.63 -6.79 -7.65
C THR A 153 7.51 -7.80 -6.91
N GLY A 154 7.89 -7.53 -5.66
CA GLY A 154 8.67 -8.49 -4.86
C GLY A 154 7.88 -9.77 -4.53
N THR A 155 6.64 -9.59 -4.06
CA THR A 155 5.70 -10.70 -3.77
C THR A 155 5.43 -11.56 -5.00
N ALA A 156 5.32 -10.94 -6.18
CA ALA A 156 5.11 -11.64 -7.44
C ALA A 156 6.28 -12.55 -7.79
N ILE A 157 7.52 -12.09 -7.59
CA ILE A 157 8.71 -12.93 -7.82
C ILE A 157 8.78 -14.05 -6.79
N ASP A 158 8.54 -13.75 -5.52
CA ASP A 158 8.51 -14.77 -4.46
C ASP A 158 7.48 -15.87 -4.78
N ALA A 159 6.27 -15.49 -5.20
CA ALA A 159 5.23 -16.41 -5.61
C ALA A 159 5.66 -17.27 -6.81
N VAL A 160 6.28 -16.68 -7.84
CA VAL A 160 6.79 -17.43 -9.00
C VAL A 160 7.89 -18.41 -8.60
N MET A 161 8.79 -18.04 -7.68
CA MET A 161 9.79 -18.96 -7.16
C MET A 161 9.15 -20.09 -6.35
N GLY A 162 8.13 -19.79 -5.55
CA GLY A 162 7.33 -20.78 -4.83
C GLY A 162 6.60 -21.76 -5.75
N ILE A 163 5.98 -21.26 -6.82
CA ILE A 163 5.32 -22.05 -7.87
C ILE A 163 6.34 -22.95 -8.59
N THR A 164 7.53 -22.42 -8.88
CA THR A 164 8.61 -23.20 -9.50
C THR A 164 9.05 -24.34 -8.57
N LYS A 165 9.15 -24.06 -7.26
CA LYS A 165 9.49 -25.04 -6.23
C LYS A 165 8.44 -26.16 -6.17
N THR A 166 7.16 -25.82 -6.13
CA THR A 166 6.09 -26.83 -6.06
C THR A 166 5.88 -27.55 -7.38
N GLY A 167 6.12 -26.89 -8.53
CA GLY A 167 6.15 -27.53 -9.84
C GLY A 167 7.21 -28.63 -9.93
N PHE A 168 8.44 -28.35 -9.47
CA PHE A 168 9.51 -29.36 -9.38
C PHE A 168 9.10 -30.52 -8.46
N ALA A 169 8.64 -30.22 -7.24
CA ALA A 169 8.24 -31.26 -6.29
C ALA A 169 7.08 -32.13 -6.82
N SER A 170 6.09 -31.50 -7.45
CA SER A 170 4.95 -32.20 -8.09
C SER A 170 5.43 -33.13 -9.21
N GLY A 171 6.32 -32.65 -10.09
CA GLY A 171 6.92 -33.47 -11.14
C GLY A 171 7.67 -34.69 -10.59
N VAL A 172 8.49 -34.49 -9.55
CA VAL A 172 9.22 -35.58 -8.89
C VAL A 172 8.26 -36.59 -8.25
N ILE A 173 7.19 -36.12 -7.58
CA ILE A 173 6.16 -37.00 -7.01
C ILE A 173 5.46 -37.81 -8.12
N GLY A 174 5.19 -37.19 -9.28
CA GLY A 174 4.66 -37.88 -10.45
C GLY A 174 5.55 -39.05 -10.88
N ILE A 175 6.86 -38.81 -10.99
CA ILE A 175 7.86 -39.85 -11.30
C ILE A 175 7.87 -40.95 -10.23
N HIS A 176 7.65 -40.61 -8.96
CA HIS A 176 7.58 -41.62 -7.90
C HIS A 176 6.41 -42.59 -8.12
N PHE A 177 5.22 -42.06 -8.38
CA PHE A 177 4.05 -42.88 -8.71
C PHE A 177 4.20 -43.64 -10.02
N GLN A 178 4.83 -43.06 -11.03
CA GLN A 178 4.96 -43.70 -12.33
C GLN A 178 6.03 -44.81 -12.34
N GLN A 179 7.21 -44.56 -11.76
CA GLN A 179 8.40 -45.40 -11.95
C GLN A 179 8.98 -45.94 -10.65
N VAL A 180 9.11 -45.12 -9.60
CA VAL A 180 9.74 -45.55 -8.32
C VAL A 180 8.93 -46.64 -7.63
N SER A 181 7.60 -46.59 -7.73
CA SER A 181 6.72 -47.64 -7.17
C SER A 181 7.06 -49.01 -7.75
N ALA A 182 7.32 -49.09 -9.05
CA ALA A 182 7.70 -50.32 -9.72
C ALA A 182 9.11 -50.75 -9.30
N ALA A 183 10.07 -49.81 -9.26
CA ALA A 183 11.45 -50.11 -8.87
C ALA A 183 11.57 -50.67 -7.45
N LYS A 184 10.74 -50.19 -6.52
CA LYS A 184 10.68 -50.73 -5.16
C LYS A 184 10.20 -52.19 -5.16
N GLU A 185 9.18 -52.50 -5.94
CA GLU A 185 8.71 -53.88 -6.10
C GLU A 185 9.77 -54.77 -6.78
N VAL A 186 10.51 -54.27 -7.77
CA VAL A 186 11.63 -55.01 -8.39
C VAL A 186 12.71 -55.33 -7.34
N ALA A 187 13.09 -54.37 -6.51
CA ALA A 187 14.06 -54.57 -5.44
C ALA A 187 13.56 -55.60 -4.40
N ASP A 188 12.29 -55.53 -4.01
CA ASP A 188 11.67 -56.50 -3.10
C ASP A 188 11.57 -57.90 -3.73
N TYR A 189 11.28 -57.98 -5.04
CA TYR A 189 11.29 -59.23 -5.80
C TYR A 189 12.69 -59.84 -5.86
N ASN A 190 13.72 -59.04 -6.14
CA ASN A 190 15.12 -59.46 -6.12
C ASN A 190 15.49 -60.01 -4.74
N LEU A 191 15.15 -59.28 -3.68
CA LEU A 191 15.43 -59.67 -2.28
C LEU A 191 14.76 -61.00 -1.93
N TYR A 192 13.47 -61.13 -2.24
CA TYR A 192 12.68 -62.34 -1.96
C TYR A 192 13.27 -63.57 -2.65
N ASN A 193 13.62 -63.46 -3.94
CA ASN A 193 14.16 -64.59 -4.70
C ASN A 193 15.56 -64.98 -4.20
N ILE A 194 16.43 -64.01 -3.93
CA ILE A 194 17.77 -64.28 -3.37
C ILE A 194 17.65 -64.99 -2.01
N GLN A 195 16.79 -64.50 -1.10
CA GLN A 195 16.59 -65.14 0.21
C GLN A 195 16.07 -66.57 0.10
N ASN A 196 15.16 -66.84 -0.82
CA ASN A 196 14.65 -68.19 -1.06
C ASN A 196 15.72 -69.13 -1.62
N LEU A 197 16.57 -68.63 -2.53
CA LEU A 197 17.70 -69.38 -3.08
C LEU A 197 18.77 -69.65 -2.02
N GLN A 198 19.10 -68.66 -1.19
CA GLN A 198 20.00 -68.83 -0.03
C GLN A 198 19.50 -69.90 0.94
N ALA A 199 18.18 -70.00 1.16
CA ALA A 199 17.60 -70.99 2.06
C ALA A 199 17.76 -72.45 1.57
N VAL A 200 18.00 -72.65 0.27
CA VAL A 200 18.25 -73.97 -0.35
C VAL A 200 19.72 -74.19 -0.74
N GLU A 201 20.57 -73.19 -0.50
CA GLU A 201 22.00 -73.21 -0.75
C GLU A 201 22.67 -74.34 0.06
N GLY A 202 23.37 -75.25 -0.62
CA GLY A 202 23.99 -76.43 -0.02
C GLY A 202 23.11 -77.67 0.18
N TYR A 203 21.79 -77.62 -0.05
CA TYR A 203 20.93 -78.83 -0.07
C TYR A 203 20.97 -79.58 -1.42
N ILE A 204 21.40 -78.92 -2.49
CA ILE A 204 21.50 -79.47 -3.84
C ILE A 204 22.99 -79.71 -4.16
N VAL A 205 23.40 -80.97 -4.24
CA VAL A 205 24.80 -81.43 -4.48
C VAL A 205 25.32 -81.09 -5.90
N MET A 206 24.63 -80.24 -6.65
CA MET A 206 24.94 -79.83 -8.02
C MET A 206 24.97 -78.31 -8.22
N LEU A 207 25.00 -77.51 -7.16
CA LEU A 207 25.10 -76.05 -7.28
C LEU A 207 26.50 -75.55 -6.92
N PRO A 208 27.37 -75.25 -7.90
CA PRO A 208 28.69 -74.65 -7.64
C PRO A 208 28.66 -73.12 -7.53
N SER A 209 27.50 -72.47 -7.36
CA SER A 209 27.38 -71.00 -7.39
C SER A 209 26.51 -70.44 -6.25
N ASP A 210 26.68 -69.15 -5.95
CA ASP A 210 25.92 -68.39 -4.95
C ASP A 210 24.47 -68.12 -5.41
N ALA A 211 23.61 -67.65 -4.51
CA ALA A 211 22.19 -67.43 -4.80
C ALA A 211 21.97 -66.36 -5.89
N GLU A 212 22.79 -65.31 -5.86
CA GLU A 212 22.77 -64.19 -6.79
C GLU A 212 23.08 -64.63 -8.24
N SER A 213 24.07 -65.49 -8.46
CA SER A 213 24.36 -66.03 -9.80
C SER A 213 23.23 -66.92 -10.34
N TYR A 214 22.60 -67.74 -9.50
CA TYR A 214 21.43 -68.53 -9.90
C TYR A 214 20.24 -67.66 -10.28
N TYR A 215 20.04 -66.58 -9.54
CA TYR A 215 18.98 -65.63 -9.84
C TYR A 215 19.18 -64.98 -11.21
N LEU A 216 20.41 -64.53 -11.51
CA LEU A 216 20.75 -63.92 -12.80
C LEU A 216 20.74 -64.92 -13.97
N ASP A 217 21.13 -66.18 -13.75
CA ASP A 217 20.95 -67.26 -14.75
C ASP A 217 19.46 -67.46 -15.08
N GLY A 218 18.59 -67.46 -14.06
CA GLY A 218 17.13 -67.52 -14.25
C GLY A 218 16.56 -66.26 -14.91
N MET A 219 17.11 -65.09 -14.62
CA MET A 219 16.73 -63.82 -15.26
C MET A 219 17.03 -63.82 -16.76
N PHE A 220 18.16 -64.42 -17.17
CA PHE A 220 18.47 -64.62 -18.59
C PHE A 220 17.45 -65.52 -19.28
N ASP A 221 17.00 -66.60 -18.62
CA ASP A 221 15.95 -67.48 -19.15
C ASP A 221 14.59 -66.76 -19.27
N LEU A 222 14.23 -65.89 -18.31
CA LEU A 222 13.02 -65.06 -18.35
C LEU A 222 13.07 -63.99 -19.46
N PHE A 223 14.20 -63.31 -19.62
CA PHE A 223 14.45 -62.38 -20.72
C PHE A 223 14.33 -63.11 -22.07
N ASN A 224 14.94 -64.30 -22.17
CA ASN A 224 14.87 -65.17 -23.34
C ASN A 224 13.43 -65.67 -23.63
N GLU A 225 12.54 -65.81 -22.64
CA GLU A 225 11.13 -66.14 -22.86
C GLU A 225 10.29 -64.93 -23.30
N ALA A 226 10.54 -63.75 -22.71
CA ALA A 226 9.77 -62.54 -23.00
C ALA A 226 10.09 -61.90 -24.35
N TYR A 227 11.35 -62.00 -24.80
CA TYR A 227 11.81 -61.49 -26.10
C TYR A 227 11.98 -62.63 -27.14
N GLY A 228 11.84 -63.90 -26.73
CA GLY A 228 12.31 -65.11 -27.42
C GLY A 228 11.79 -65.43 -28.81
N ASP A 229 10.62 -64.97 -29.22
CA ASP A 229 10.08 -65.33 -30.55
C ASP A 229 10.32 -64.24 -31.61
N ALA A 230 10.59 -62.99 -31.22
CA ALA A 230 10.91 -61.89 -32.13
C ALA A 230 12.41 -61.53 -32.12
N PHE A 231 13.06 -61.67 -30.97
CA PHE A 231 14.48 -61.37 -30.74
C PHE A 231 15.43 -62.52 -31.12
N LEU A 232 14.90 -63.69 -31.52
CA LEU A 232 15.74 -64.84 -31.96
C LEU A 232 15.45 -65.31 -33.40
N ASP A 233 14.33 -64.92 -34.01
CA ASP A 233 13.87 -65.39 -35.32
C ASP A 233 13.99 -64.34 -36.45
N ASP A 234 14.40 -63.10 -36.15
CA ASP A 234 14.86 -62.15 -37.17
C ASP A 234 16.35 -62.41 -37.49
N ASN A 235 16.58 -62.93 -38.68
CA ASN A 235 17.90 -63.35 -39.18
C ASN A 235 18.85 -62.17 -39.47
N THR A 236 18.50 -60.94 -39.06
CA THR A 236 19.24 -59.71 -39.35
C THR A 236 19.54 -58.81 -38.14
N THR A 237 19.18 -59.20 -36.90
CA THR A 237 19.15 -58.23 -35.75
C THR A 237 19.53 -58.77 -34.35
N THR A 238 20.16 -59.94 -34.17
CA THR A 238 20.28 -60.55 -32.80
C THR A 238 21.73 -60.72 -32.28
N TYR A 239 21.97 -60.31 -31.02
CA TYR A 239 23.24 -60.39 -30.28
C TYR A 239 23.88 -61.80 -30.26
N LEU A 240 23.09 -62.86 -30.12
CA LEU A 240 23.59 -64.25 -30.11
C LEU A 240 23.94 -64.79 -31.51
N ALA A 241 23.36 -64.24 -32.58
CA ALA A 241 23.65 -64.67 -33.96
C ALA A 241 24.90 -63.99 -34.55
N GLU A 242 25.29 -62.83 -34.01
CA GLU A 242 26.53 -62.12 -34.37
C GLU A 242 27.77 -62.62 -33.62
N GLY A 243 27.62 -63.64 -32.76
CA GLY A 243 28.72 -64.25 -31.99
C GLY A 243 28.66 -63.99 -30.49
N GLY A 244 27.56 -63.43 -29.96
CA GLY A 244 27.33 -63.23 -28.54
C GLY A 244 27.37 -64.54 -27.73
N VAL A 245 27.75 -64.41 -26.47
CA VAL A 245 27.96 -65.53 -25.55
C VAL A 245 26.84 -65.58 -24.50
N ARG A 246 26.67 -66.73 -23.84
CA ARG A 246 25.83 -66.77 -22.64
C ARG A 246 26.51 -65.95 -21.54
N PRO A 247 25.74 -65.20 -20.72
CA PRO A 247 26.33 -64.54 -19.57
C PRO A 247 26.96 -65.58 -18.63
N GLU A 248 28.12 -65.26 -18.09
CA GLU A 248 28.81 -66.08 -17.10
C GLU A 248 28.79 -65.34 -15.76
N TRP A 249 27.99 -65.81 -14.79
CA TRP A 249 27.86 -65.18 -13.47
C TRP A 249 28.65 -65.87 -12.36
N ASN A 250 28.92 -67.17 -12.52
CA ASN A 250 29.71 -67.94 -11.57
C ASN A 250 31.19 -67.92 -11.93
N SER A 251 31.86 -66.80 -11.67
CA SER A 251 33.26 -66.60 -12.02
C SER A 251 33.99 -65.70 -11.02
N THR A 252 35.31 -65.80 -10.93
CA THR A 252 36.11 -65.04 -9.94
C THR A 252 36.33 -63.58 -10.31
N ASP A 253 35.86 -63.17 -11.49
CA ASP A 253 36.00 -61.82 -12.04
C ASP A 253 34.78 -60.91 -11.80
N VAL A 254 33.69 -61.45 -11.23
CA VAL A 254 32.48 -60.67 -10.90
C VAL A 254 32.23 -60.69 -9.39
N ASP A 255 31.84 -59.54 -8.84
CA ASP A 255 31.45 -59.39 -7.44
C ASP A 255 29.94 -59.14 -7.34
N LEU A 256 29.17 -60.21 -7.25
CA LEU A 256 27.71 -60.13 -7.16
C LEU A 256 27.24 -59.63 -5.80
N GLU A 257 28.05 -59.77 -4.74
CA GLU A 257 27.73 -59.18 -3.45
C GLU A 257 27.77 -57.65 -3.55
N TYR A 258 28.78 -57.11 -4.24
CA TYR A 258 28.82 -55.70 -4.59
C TYR A 258 27.59 -55.27 -5.40
N ALA A 259 27.32 -55.92 -6.54
CA ALA A 259 26.20 -55.55 -7.42
C ALA A 259 24.84 -55.50 -6.68
N PHE A 260 24.56 -56.49 -5.84
CA PHE A 260 23.27 -56.60 -5.15
C PHE A 260 23.19 -55.82 -3.84
N ARG A 261 24.30 -55.53 -3.15
CA ARG A 261 24.26 -54.99 -1.77
C ARG A 261 25.08 -53.75 -1.52
N GLU A 262 26.09 -53.49 -2.35
CA GLU A 262 27.09 -52.46 -2.06
C GLU A 262 27.35 -51.53 -3.26
N ALA A 263 26.66 -51.69 -4.39
CA ALA A 263 26.86 -50.84 -5.56
C ALA A 263 26.51 -49.39 -5.20
N VAL A 264 27.43 -48.47 -5.54
CA VAL A 264 27.31 -47.06 -5.17
C VAL A 264 27.50 -46.18 -6.41
N GLY A 265 26.60 -45.21 -6.57
CA GLY A 265 26.68 -44.20 -7.62
C GLY A 265 27.83 -43.21 -7.40
N PRO A 266 28.11 -42.33 -8.39
CA PRO A 266 29.23 -41.40 -8.35
C PRO A 266 29.23 -40.46 -7.13
N SER A 267 28.06 -40.15 -6.56
CA SER A 267 27.92 -39.23 -5.41
C SER A 267 27.61 -39.92 -4.09
N GLY A 268 27.70 -41.25 -4.04
CA GLY A 268 27.42 -42.02 -2.83
C GLY A 268 26.01 -42.62 -2.76
N GLU A 269 25.23 -42.55 -3.83
CA GLU A 269 23.88 -43.12 -3.91
C GLU A 269 23.93 -44.64 -3.81
N ASP A 270 23.05 -45.26 -3.01
CA ASP A 270 22.93 -46.72 -2.97
C ASP A 270 22.17 -47.22 -4.20
N ILE A 271 22.91 -47.61 -5.24
CA ILE A 271 22.39 -48.17 -6.50
C ILE A 271 22.43 -49.70 -6.49
N SER A 272 22.54 -50.33 -5.32
CA SER A 272 22.49 -51.78 -5.22
C SER A 272 21.16 -52.32 -5.72
N LEU A 273 21.16 -53.51 -6.33
CA LEU A 273 19.97 -54.09 -6.96
C LEU A 273 18.87 -54.50 -5.97
N LEU A 274 19.18 -54.49 -4.67
CA LEU A 274 18.22 -54.69 -3.57
C LEU A 274 17.69 -53.37 -3.00
N ASN A 275 18.21 -52.23 -3.47
CA ASN A 275 17.65 -50.91 -3.26
C ASN A 275 16.85 -50.52 -4.51
N TYR A 276 15.73 -49.80 -4.36
CA TYR A 276 14.91 -49.39 -5.51
C TYR A 276 15.69 -48.54 -6.52
N MET A 277 16.69 -47.78 -6.07
CA MET A 277 17.50 -46.94 -6.95
C MET A 277 18.28 -47.77 -7.96
N GLY A 278 18.72 -48.98 -7.59
CA GLY A 278 19.49 -49.86 -8.47
C GLY A 278 18.72 -50.23 -9.73
N PRO A 279 17.59 -50.95 -9.64
CA PRO A 279 16.76 -51.27 -10.80
C PRO A 279 16.28 -50.03 -11.57
N LEU A 280 15.98 -48.93 -10.87
CA LEU A 280 15.53 -47.69 -11.50
C LEU A 280 16.61 -47.05 -12.38
N VAL A 281 17.80 -46.79 -11.82
CA VAL A 281 18.93 -46.22 -12.56
C VAL A 281 19.36 -47.18 -13.67
N TYR A 282 19.44 -48.49 -13.38
CA TYR A 282 19.80 -49.48 -14.39
C TYR A 282 18.86 -49.42 -15.59
N ALA A 283 17.54 -49.35 -15.38
CA ALA A 283 16.58 -49.24 -16.47
C ALA A 283 16.66 -47.87 -17.19
N ALA A 284 16.90 -46.78 -16.46
CA ALA A 284 16.91 -45.41 -17.00
C ALA A 284 18.12 -45.09 -17.88
N MET A 285 19.28 -45.75 -17.68
CA MET A 285 20.52 -45.48 -18.44
C MET A 285 20.49 -45.84 -19.94
N GLY A 286 19.40 -46.45 -20.45
CA GLY A 286 19.22 -46.72 -21.89
C GLY A 286 19.55 -48.15 -22.35
N GLU A 287 19.35 -48.47 -23.62
CA GLU A 287 19.60 -49.82 -24.13
C GLU A 287 21.12 -50.11 -24.26
N PRO A 288 21.61 -51.32 -23.93
CA PRO A 288 23.00 -51.70 -24.19
C PRO A 288 23.39 -51.56 -25.67
N GLU A 289 24.61 -51.10 -25.96
CA GLU A 289 25.04 -50.86 -27.34
C GLU A 289 25.44 -52.15 -28.09
N SER A 290 25.72 -52.03 -29.40
CA SER A 290 26.35 -53.11 -30.16
C SER A 290 27.83 -53.23 -29.81
N LEU A 291 28.40 -54.43 -29.99
CA LEU A 291 29.83 -54.65 -29.77
C LEU A 291 30.71 -53.71 -30.62
N GLU A 292 30.31 -53.41 -31.85
CA GLU A 292 31.03 -52.51 -32.76
C GLU A 292 31.04 -51.08 -32.21
N ASP A 293 29.91 -50.61 -31.66
CA ASP A 293 29.79 -49.26 -31.08
C ASP A 293 30.64 -49.12 -29.83
N ILE A 294 30.64 -50.14 -28.95
CA ILE A 294 31.48 -50.14 -27.75
C ILE A 294 32.97 -50.14 -28.12
N GLU A 295 33.39 -50.92 -29.13
CA GLU A 295 34.78 -50.91 -29.59
C GLU A 295 35.17 -49.59 -30.27
N ALA A 296 34.21 -48.90 -30.91
CA ALA A 296 34.44 -47.63 -31.58
C ALA A 296 34.55 -46.45 -30.59
N ASP A 297 33.76 -46.44 -29.52
CA ASP A 297 33.77 -45.39 -28.49
C ASP A 297 33.52 -45.92 -27.06
N PRO A 298 34.48 -46.68 -26.49
CA PRO A 298 34.28 -47.32 -25.19
C PRO A 298 34.16 -46.32 -24.03
N ALA A 299 34.56 -45.06 -24.24
CA ALA A 299 34.52 -44.02 -23.21
C ALA A 299 33.11 -43.47 -22.98
N ASN A 300 32.22 -43.59 -23.98
CA ASN A 300 30.83 -43.14 -23.92
C ASN A 300 29.85 -44.32 -23.98
N SER A 301 30.30 -45.53 -23.61
CA SER A 301 29.46 -46.72 -23.65
C SER A 301 28.64 -46.89 -22.36
N THR A 302 27.32 -46.93 -22.49
CA THR A 302 26.35 -47.31 -21.44
C THR A 302 26.67 -48.69 -20.86
N THR A 303 27.00 -49.67 -21.69
CA THR A 303 27.39 -51.01 -21.21
C THR A 303 28.63 -50.96 -20.33
N MET A 304 29.66 -50.21 -20.74
CA MET A 304 30.88 -50.08 -19.96
C MET A 304 30.65 -49.31 -18.66
N GLU A 305 29.83 -48.26 -18.70
CA GLU A 305 29.46 -47.48 -17.53
C GLU A 305 28.71 -48.32 -16.49
N ARG A 306 27.68 -49.07 -16.92
CA ARG A 306 26.97 -50.01 -16.03
C ARG A 306 27.89 -51.10 -15.49
N ALA A 307 28.74 -51.66 -16.34
CA ALA A 307 29.67 -52.71 -15.92
C ALA A 307 30.62 -52.23 -14.82
N GLN A 308 31.01 -50.95 -14.86
CA GLN A 308 31.79 -50.31 -13.80
C GLN A 308 30.96 -50.04 -12.55
N LEU A 309 29.77 -49.44 -12.68
CA LEU A 309 28.89 -49.08 -11.56
C LEU A 309 28.43 -50.28 -10.74
N TRP A 310 28.14 -51.41 -11.39
CA TRP A 310 27.69 -52.64 -10.73
C TRP A 310 28.77 -53.73 -10.65
N GLY A 311 30.01 -53.45 -11.09
CA GLY A 311 31.16 -54.34 -10.91
C GLY A 311 31.08 -55.67 -11.65
N PHE A 312 30.49 -55.69 -12.85
CA PHE A 312 30.33 -56.91 -13.67
C PHE A 312 31.18 -56.96 -14.94
N GLU A 313 32.09 -55.99 -15.15
CA GLU A 313 33.00 -55.97 -16.30
C GLU A 313 33.90 -57.21 -16.34
N HIS A 314 33.88 -57.97 -17.45
CA HIS A 314 34.79 -59.08 -17.64
C HIS A 314 36.19 -58.57 -18.07
N PRO A 315 37.29 -59.05 -17.46
CA PRO A 315 38.62 -58.43 -17.57
C PRO A 315 39.26 -58.52 -18.96
N THR A 316 38.78 -59.40 -19.84
CA THR A 316 39.39 -59.64 -21.16
C THR A 316 38.42 -59.93 -22.29
N ASP A 317 37.11 -59.99 -22.02
CA ASP A 317 36.12 -60.44 -23.00
C ASP A 317 34.89 -59.55 -22.94
N LEU A 318 34.83 -58.61 -23.88
CA LEU A 318 33.75 -57.64 -23.98
C LEU A 318 32.41 -58.30 -24.32
N ASN A 319 32.41 -59.47 -24.98
CA ASN A 319 31.16 -60.18 -25.24
C ASN A 319 30.53 -60.67 -23.94
N ILE A 320 31.32 -61.12 -22.95
CA ILE A 320 30.79 -61.53 -21.66
C ILE A 320 30.19 -60.31 -20.93
N THR A 321 30.90 -59.18 -20.88
CA THR A 321 30.37 -57.92 -20.31
C THR A 321 29.03 -57.53 -20.96
N LEU A 322 28.98 -57.55 -22.29
CA LEU A 322 27.77 -57.18 -23.05
C LEU A 322 26.62 -58.18 -22.79
N SER A 323 26.87 -59.49 -22.71
CA SER A 323 25.82 -60.46 -22.34
C SER A 323 25.27 -60.23 -20.94
N ARG A 324 26.14 -59.87 -19.97
CA ARG A 324 25.76 -59.60 -18.59
C ARG A 324 24.84 -58.37 -18.53
N ASP A 325 25.19 -57.31 -19.24
CA ASP A 325 24.37 -56.08 -19.32
C ASP A 325 22.99 -56.35 -19.97
N TRP A 326 22.95 -56.99 -21.16
CA TRP A 326 21.68 -57.36 -21.79
C TRP A 326 20.77 -58.21 -20.90
N THR A 327 21.35 -59.13 -20.11
CA THR A 327 20.59 -59.96 -19.16
C THR A 327 19.93 -59.10 -18.08
N MET A 328 20.69 -58.19 -17.47
CA MET A 328 20.18 -57.33 -16.41
C MET A 328 19.22 -56.28 -16.96
N TYR A 329 19.56 -55.61 -18.07
CA TYR A 329 18.72 -54.60 -18.71
C TYR A 329 17.38 -55.18 -19.14
N GLY A 330 17.40 -56.28 -19.89
CA GLY A 330 16.18 -56.92 -20.39
C GLY A 330 15.34 -57.57 -19.28
N GLY A 331 16.00 -58.19 -18.29
CA GLY A 331 15.33 -58.82 -17.16
C GLY A 331 14.72 -57.82 -16.18
N MET A 332 15.50 -56.82 -15.73
CA MET A 332 14.99 -55.77 -14.83
C MET A 332 14.02 -54.85 -15.53
N GLY A 333 14.27 -54.48 -16.79
CA GLY A 333 13.34 -53.69 -17.60
C GLY A 333 11.99 -54.39 -17.75
N LYS A 334 11.98 -55.72 -17.95
CA LYS A 334 10.74 -56.49 -17.93
C LYS A 334 10.03 -56.42 -16.57
N LEU A 335 10.74 -56.63 -15.46
CA LEU A 335 10.12 -56.56 -14.14
C LEU A 335 9.57 -55.16 -13.85
N MET A 336 10.29 -54.10 -14.25
CA MET A 336 9.83 -52.72 -14.15
C MET A 336 8.49 -52.53 -14.90
N LEU A 337 8.40 -52.99 -16.15
CA LEU A 337 7.18 -52.94 -16.95
C LEU A 337 6.04 -53.77 -16.33
N ASP A 338 6.33 -55.01 -15.91
CA ASP A 338 5.35 -55.91 -15.28
C ASP A 338 4.78 -55.31 -13.97
N TYR A 339 5.57 -54.47 -13.29
CA TYR A 339 5.15 -53.76 -12.09
C TYR A 339 4.66 -52.32 -12.33
N GLY A 340 4.44 -51.95 -13.60
CA GLY A 340 3.73 -50.73 -13.98
C GLY A 340 4.62 -49.51 -14.25
N ALA A 341 5.93 -49.66 -14.39
CA ALA A 341 6.78 -48.58 -14.88
C ALA A 341 6.42 -48.23 -16.34
N LEU A 342 6.68 -46.97 -16.73
CA LEU A 342 6.44 -46.46 -18.09
C LEU A 342 4.98 -46.53 -18.56
N ASP A 343 4.02 -46.70 -17.64
CA ASP A 343 2.61 -46.46 -17.92
C ASP A 343 2.38 -44.94 -17.93
N ASP A 344 2.38 -44.33 -19.12
CA ASP A 344 2.14 -42.89 -19.29
C ASP A 344 0.72 -42.47 -18.91
N ASP A 345 -0.23 -43.41 -18.96
CA ASP A 345 -1.62 -43.19 -18.62
C ASP A 345 -1.95 -43.62 -17.18
N TYR A 346 -0.97 -43.87 -16.31
CA TYR A 346 -1.17 -44.47 -14.97
C TYR A 346 -2.18 -43.73 -14.07
N LEU A 347 -2.41 -42.44 -14.31
CA LEU A 347 -3.41 -41.64 -13.60
C LEU A 347 -4.85 -41.89 -14.06
N MET A 348 -5.01 -42.39 -15.29
CA MET A 348 -6.27 -42.57 -16.00
C MET A 348 -6.51 -44.01 -16.47
N ASN A 349 -5.56 -44.92 -16.23
CA ASN A 349 -5.59 -46.28 -16.73
C ASN A 349 -6.53 -47.16 -15.90
N ASP A 350 -7.64 -47.58 -16.52
CA ASP A 350 -8.69 -48.40 -15.90
C ASP A 350 -8.65 -49.87 -16.38
N ASP A 351 -7.55 -50.31 -17.02
CA ASP A 351 -7.40 -51.71 -17.42
C ASP A 351 -7.32 -52.62 -16.18
N GLU A 352 -8.02 -53.76 -16.19
CA GLU A 352 -8.04 -54.71 -15.08
C GLU A 352 -6.66 -55.33 -14.82
N ASP A 353 -5.81 -55.38 -15.85
CA ASP A 353 -4.45 -55.93 -15.78
C ASP A 353 -3.39 -54.84 -15.48
N ALA A 354 -3.77 -53.56 -15.41
CA ALA A 354 -2.84 -52.47 -15.11
C ALA A 354 -2.53 -52.33 -13.61
N VAL A 355 -1.34 -51.84 -13.30
CA VAL A 355 -0.97 -51.47 -11.93
C VAL A 355 -1.60 -50.12 -11.61
N ASN A 356 -2.71 -50.17 -10.88
CA ASN A 356 -3.49 -49.00 -10.51
C ASN A 356 -2.86 -48.17 -9.37
N LEU A 357 -3.47 -47.04 -9.01
CA LEU A 357 -2.94 -46.09 -8.03
C LEU A 357 -2.98 -46.63 -6.60
N SER A 358 -3.95 -47.47 -6.25
CA SER A 358 -4.00 -48.13 -4.93
C SER A 358 -2.74 -48.96 -4.67
N VAL A 359 -2.31 -49.76 -5.65
CA VAL A 359 -1.10 -50.58 -5.55
C VAL A 359 0.15 -49.71 -5.51
N ARG A 360 0.18 -48.63 -6.30
CA ARG A 360 1.32 -47.69 -6.30
C ARG A 360 1.47 -46.98 -4.96
N ALA A 361 0.37 -46.54 -4.35
CA ALA A 361 0.35 -45.90 -3.04
C ALA A 361 0.78 -46.85 -1.91
N ASP A 362 0.35 -48.10 -1.94
CA ASP A 362 0.79 -49.12 -0.97
C ASP A 362 2.30 -49.38 -1.09
N ARG A 363 2.82 -49.55 -2.31
CA ARG A 363 4.26 -49.74 -2.52
C ARG A 363 5.07 -48.53 -2.04
N LEU A 364 4.69 -47.32 -2.44
CA LEU A 364 5.46 -46.13 -2.13
C LEU A 364 5.39 -45.73 -0.66
N LEU A 365 4.18 -45.73 -0.11
CA LEU A 365 3.88 -45.11 1.18
C LEU A 365 3.47 -46.12 2.25
N GLY A 366 3.18 -47.38 1.90
CA GLY A 366 2.52 -48.33 2.79
C GLY A 366 1.07 -47.94 3.08
N MET A 367 0.43 -47.24 2.13
CA MET A 367 -0.89 -46.65 2.28
C MET A 367 -1.96 -47.49 1.57
N GLU A 368 -2.92 -47.99 2.33
CA GLU A 368 -4.17 -48.54 1.78
C GLU A 368 -5.11 -47.38 1.42
N ILE A 369 -5.39 -47.21 0.13
CA ILE A 369 -6.29 -46.18 -0.41
C ILE A 369 -7.05 -46.75 -1.60
N ASP A 370 -8.31 -46.35 -1.77
CA ASP A 370 -9.11 -46.72 -2.93
C ASP A 370 -8.57 -46.04 -4.20
N ASP A 371 -8.65 -46.73 -5.35
CA ASP A 371 -8.08 -46.24 -6.61
C ASP A 371 -8.73 -44.91 -7.06
N ASP A 372 -10.04 -44.78 -6.96
CA ASP A 372 -10.77 -43.57 -7.34
C ASP A 372 -10.43 -42.40 -6.39
N VAL A 373 -10.22 -42.71 -5.10
CA VAL A 373 -9.82 -41.72 -4.10
C VAL A 373 -8.38 -41.25 -4.35
N ALA A 374 -7.45 -42.18 -4.62
CA ALA A 374 -6.07 -41.85 -4.97
C ALA A 374 -6.01 -40.98 -6.24
N ARG A 375 -6.81 -41.33 -7.25
CA ARG A 375 -6.95 -40.53 -8.48
C ARG A 375 -7.45 -39.13 -8.21
N THR A 376 -8.46 -39.01 -7.34
CA THR A 376 -9.02 -37.71 -6.94
C THR A 376 -7.95 -36.86 -6.25
N VAL A 377 -7.26 -37.40 -5.24
CA VAL A 377 -6.17 -36.71 -4.54
C VAL A 377 -5.06 -36.22 -5.49
N LEU A 378 -4.71 -37.03 -6.50
CA LEU A 378 -3.63 -36.68 -7.42
C LEU A 378 -4.06 -35.70 -8.51
N THR A 379 -5.30 -35.76 -9.00
CA THR A 379 -5.69 -35.11 -10.27
C THR A 379 -6.85 -34.12 -10.20
N LEU A 380 -7.45 -33.91 -9.01
CA LEU A 380 -8.59 -33.00 -8.87
C LEU A 380 -8.27 -31.60 -9.43
N GLY A 381 -9.14 -31.08 -10.30
CA GLY A 381 -8.96 -29.75 -10.89
C GLY A 381 -7.83 -29.65 -11.93
N ASN A 382 -7.28 -30.76 -12.41
CA ASN A 382 -6.26 -30.72 -13.46
C ASN A 382 -6.80 -30.09 -14.76
N ASN A 383 -6.00 -29.23 -15.39
CA ASN A 383 -6.37 -28.38 -16.54
C ASN A 383 -7.57 -27.46 -16.26
N THR A 384 -7.68 -26.95 -15.04
CA THR A 384 -8.65 -25.90 -14.67
C THR A 384 -7.94 -24.69 -14.07
N ALA A 385 -8.65 -23.57 -13.88
CA ALA A 385 -8.08 -22.40 -13.22
C ALA A 385 -7.68 -22.66 -11.75
N GLU A 386 -8.29 -23.65 -11.10
CA GLU A 386 -8.06 -24.00 -9.69
C GLU A 386 -7.59 -25.47 -9.57
N PRO A 387 -6.29 -25.76 -9.83
CA PRO A 387 -5.75 -27.10 -9.61
C PRO A 387 -5.70 -27.40 -8.11
N LEU A 388 -6.27 -28.53 -7.70
CA LEU A 388 -6.32 -28.95 -6.28
C LEU A 388 -5.51 -30.22 -6.01
N GLY A 389 -5.45 -31.13 -6.99
CA GLY A 389 -4.73 -32.38 -6.86
C GLY A 389 -3.22 -32.20 -6.78
N ILE A 390 -2.53 -33.11 -6.11
CA ILE A 390 -1.06 -33.10 -5.90
C ILE A 390 -0.28 -32.97 -7.23
N LEU A 391 -0.80 -33.59 -8.30
CA LEU A 391 -0.22 -33.58 -9.66
C LEU A 391 -1.04 -32.74 -10.64
N ALA A 392 -2.05 -32.01 -10.15
CA ALA A 392 -2.87 -31.15 -10.98
C ALA A 392 -2.09 -29.90 -11.37
N VAL A 393 -2.16 -29.55 -12.65
CA VAL A 393 -1.61 -28.32 -13.22
C VAL A 393 -2.76 -27.49 -13.75
N SER A 394 -2.68 -26.16 -13.63
CA SER A 394 -3.69 -25.29 -14.23
C SER A 394 -3.70 -25.34 -15.75
N ASP A 395 -4.80 -24.87 -16.34
CA ASP A 395 -4.95 -24.74 -17.80
C ASP A 395 -3.91 -23.80 -18.44
N THR A 396 -3.37 -22.87 -17.66
CA THR A 396 -2.29 -21.95 -18.05
C THR A 396 -0.89 -22.50 -17.79
N GLY A 397 -0.75 -23.58 -17.01
CA GLY A 397 0.54 -24.14 -16.63
C GLY A 397 1.30 -23.34 -15.58
N THR A 398 0.67 -22.34 -14.96
CA THR A 398 1.32 -21.40 -14.03
C THR A 398 0.94 -21.61 -12.57
N SER A 399 0.20 -22.66 -12.25
CA SER A 399 -0.12 -23.04 -10.87
C SER A 399 -0.23 -24.56 -10.73
N PHE A 400 0.17 -25.06 -9.56
CA PHE A 400 0.23 -26.49 -9.24
C PHE A 400 -0.62 -26.79 -8.01
N GLY A 401 -1.48 -27.80 -8.10
CA GLY A 401 -2.37 -28.17 -7.01
C GLY A 401 -1.65 -28.72 -5.78
N LEU A 402 -0.36 -29.08 -5.91
CA LEU A 402 0.50 -29.38 -4.77
C LEU A 402 0.51 -28.25 -3.72
N SER A 403 0.57 -26.99 -4.16
CA SER A 403 0.52 -25.83 -3.25
C SER A 403 -0.80 -25.82 -2.48
N ALA A 404 -1.92 -25.95 -3.19
CA ALA A 404 -3.25 -26.00 -2.59
C ALA A 404 -3.39 -27.15 -1.58
N PHE A 405 -2.92 -28.35 -1.92
CA PHE A 405 -2.92 -29.50 -1.02
C PHE A 405 -2.07 -29.26 0.25
N LEU A 406 -0.90 -28.63 0.12
CA LEU A 406 0.01 -28.35 1.24
C LEU A 406 -0.46 -27.20 2.15
N GLU A 407 -1.28 -26.28 1.65
CA GLU A 407 -1.84 -25.19 2.46
C GLU A 407 -3.19 -25.56 3.09
N MET A 408 -3.96 -26.43 2.42
CA MET A 408 -5.27 -26.86 2.89
C MET A 408 -5.18 -27.51 4.28
N ASN A 409 -6.09 -27.08 5.17
CA ASN A 409 -6.17 -27.69 6.49
C ASN A 409 -6.71 -29.12 6.39
N LYS A 410 -6.40 -29.91 7.42
CA LYS A 410 -6.68 -31.36 7.41
C LYS A 410 -8.15 -31.70 7.20
N GLN A 411 -9.07 -30.97 7.83
CA GLN A 411 -10.49 -31.28 7.75
C GLN A 411 -11.01 -31.02 6.32
N ASP A 412 -10.66 -29.87 5.76
CA ASP A 412 -11.08 -29.51 4.39
C ASP A 412 -10.46 -30.45 3.36
N ALA A 413 -9.21 -30.91 3.56
CA ALA A 413 -8.58 -31.90 2.69
C ALA A 413 -9.32 -33.25 2.74
N MET A 414 -9.68 -33.73 3.92
CA MET A 414 -10.46 -34.96 4.07
C MET A 414 -11.81 -34.85 3.37
N ASP A 415 -12.50 -33.72 3.51
CA ASP A 415 -13.81 -33.48 2.90
C ASP A 415 -13.71 -33.30 1.37
N THR A 416 -12.64 -32.67 0.88
CA THR A 416 -12.40 -32.39 -0.54
C THR A 416 -12.01 -33.65 -1.31
N TYR A 417 -11.07 -34.44 -0.77
CA TYR A 417 -10.49 -35.56 -1.49
C TYR A 417 -11.09 -36.93 -1.11
N GLY A 418 -11.87 -37.00 -0.03
CA GLY A 418 -12.43 -38.27 0.46
C GLY A 418 -11.41 -39.18 1.16
N ILE A 419 -10.29 -38.61 1.61
CA ILE A 419 -9.25 -39.32 2.36
C ILE A 419 -9.51 -39.32 3.86
N ASP A 420 -8.94 -40.30 4.57
CA ASP A 420 -8.96 -40.32 6.03
C ASP A 420 -7.80 -39.51 6.65
N SER A 421 -7.86 -39.37 7.97
CA SER A 421 -6.89 -38.62 8.76
C SER A 421 -5.46 -39.17 8.65
N ASN A 422 -5.28 -40.49 8.54
CA ASN A 422 -3.96 -41.12 8.45
C ASN A 422 -3.41 -40.99 7.02
N GLN A 423 -4.25 -41.20 6.01
CA GLN A 423 -3.91 -40.98 4.60
C GLN A 423 -3.47 -39.52 4.37
N HIS A 424 -4.21 -38.56 4.93
CA HIS A 424 -3.79 -37.15 4.91
C HIS A 424 -2.40 -36.94 5.51
N ASP A 425 -2.14 -37.45 6.72
CA ASP A 425 -0.85 -37.22 7.39
C ASP A 425 0.33 -37.79 6.59
N MET A 426 0.17 -39.00 6.05
CA MET A 426 1.18 -39.64 5.21
C MET A 426 1.42 -38.89 3.90
N LEU A 427 0.35 -38.46 3.21
CA LEU A 427 0.48 -37.68 1.97
C LEU A 427 1.10 -36.30 2.24
N LYS A 428 0.71 -35.65 3.34
CA LYS A 428 1.21 -34.33 3.74
C LYS A 428 2.69 -34.38 4.08
N GLU A 429 3.12 -35.40 4.83
CA GLU A 429 4.53 -35.64 5.13
C GLU A 429 5.32 -35.92 3.86
N PHE A 430 4.88 -36.87 3.03
CA PHE A 430 5.57 -37.21 1.79
C PHE A 430 5.70 -36.03 0.83
N CYS A 431 4.62 -35.29 0.58
CA CYS A 431 4.62 -34.11 -0.30
C CYS A 431 5.42 -32.95 0.31
N GLY A 432 5.28 -32.74 1.62
CA GLY A 432 5.97 -31.71 2.37
C GLY A 432 7.47 -31.93 2.38
N ASP A 433 7.95 -33.17 2.45
CA ASP A 433 9.37 -33.48 2.44
C ASP A 433 10.05 -33.04 1.14
N TRP A 434 9.38 -33.22 0.00
CA TRP A 434 9.86 -32.74 -1.30
C TRP A 434 9.79 -31.22 -1.43
N ALA A 435 8.67 -30.61 -1.06
CA ALA A 435 8.48 -29.17 -1.18
C ALA A 435 9.33 -28.34 -0.18
N ASN A 436 9.77 -28.95 0.94
CA ASN A 436 10.52 -28.29 2.01
C ASN A 436 11.98 -28.74 2.11
N ASP A 437 12.54 -29.31 1.03
CA ASP A 437 13.96 -29.66 0.92
C ASP A 437 14.45 -30.73 1.91
N VAL A 438 13.53 -31.53 2.46
CA VAL A 438 13.87 -32.71 3.29
C VAL A 438 14.31 -33.87 2.39
N SER A 439 13.61 -34.05 1.27
CA SER A 439 13.97 -34.97 0.20
C SER A 439 14.69 -34.26 -0.93
N SER A 440 15.55 -35.00 -1.64
CA SER A 440 16.33 -34.49 -2.77
C SER A 440 16.33 -35.51 -3.91
N LEU A 441 16.23 -35.03 -5.14
CA LEU A 441 16.30 -35.84 -6.35
C LEU A 441 17.77 -36.20 -6.63
N PRO A 442 18.14 -37.49 -6.67
CA PRO A 442 19.45 -37.90 -7.15
C PRO A 442 19.53 -37.67 -8.65
N LEU A 443 20.45 -36.80 -9.08
CA LEU A 443 20.54 -36.37 -10.47
C LEU A 443 21.00 -37.48 -11.41
N ILE A 444 21.58 -38.57 -10.90
CA ILE A 444 21.88 -39.78 -11.69
C ILE A 444 20.65 -40.33 -12.40
N LEU A 445 19.44 -40.10 -11.86
CA LEU A 445 18.17 -40.49 -12.49
C LEU A 445 17.86 -39.72 -13.78
N VAL A 446 18.50 -38.56 -13.97
CA VAL A 446 18.32 -37.68 -15.12
C VAL A 446 19.65 -37.40 -15.84
N GLY A 447 20.67 -38.24 -15.61
CA GLY A 447 21.98 -38.17 -16.29
C GLY A 447 22.95 -37.12 -15.72
N GLY A 448 22.70 -36.60 -14.51
CA GLY A 448 23.58 -35.68 -13.80
C GLY A 448 24.28 -36.31 -12.59
N GLU A 449 25.08 -35.51 -11.87
CA GLU A 449 25.76 -35.91 -10.64
C GLU A 449 25.24 -35.13 -9.42
N GLY A 450 25.13 -35.80 -8.28
CA GLY A 450 24.74 -35.19 -7.01
C GLY A 450 23.24 -35.28 -6.72
N ASN A 451 22.79 -34.44 -5.78
CA ASN A 451 21.41 -34.39 -5.34
C ASN A 451 20.85 -32.98 -5.49
N MET A 452 19.55 -32.87 -5.76
CA MET A 452 18.87 -31.61 -5.96
C MET A 452 17.61 -31.51 -5.10
N THR A 453 17.61 -30.55 -4.19
CA THR A 453 16.38 -30.15 -3.48
C THR A 453 15.52 -29.23 -4.36
N ALA A 454 14.28 -28.96 -3.94
CA ALA A 454 13.42 -28.05 -4.69
C ALA A 454 13.95 -26.61 -4.69
N SER A 455 14.54 -26.16 -3.57
CA SER A 455 15.24 -24.87 -3.51
C SER A 455 16.52 -24.85 -4.36
N ASP A 456 17.29 -25.95 -4.42
CA ASP A 456 18.44 -26.04 -5.32
C ASP A 456 18.01 -25.93 -6.79
N PHE A 457 16.88 -26.56 -7.14
CA PHE A 457 16.31 -26.47 -8.49
C PHE A 457 15.96 -25.02 -8.86
N VAL A 458 15.23 -24.30 -7.98
CA VAL A 458 14.89 -22.88 -8.19
C VAL A 458 16.15 -22.03 -8.36
N ASN A 459 17.11 -22.17 -7.45
CA ASN A 459 18.35 -21.39 -7.49
C ASN A 459 19.20 -21.69 -8.73
N THR A 460 19.20 -22.94 -9.21
CA THR A 460 19.95 -23.31 -10.42
C THR A 460 19.24 -22.79 -11.67
N SER A 461 17.97 -23.13 -11.84
CA SER A 461 17.17 -22.80 -13.04
C SER A 461 16.83 -21.31 -13.19
N PHE A 462 16.94 -20.51 -12.13
CA PHE A 462 16.82 -19.05 -12.22
C PHE A 462 18.00 -18.41 -12.97
N GLY A 463 19.22 -18.92 -12.78
CA GLY A 463 20.45 -18.31 -13.31
C GLY A 463 21.14 -19.12 -14.41
N ALA A 464 20.68 -20.34 -14.68
CA ALA A 464 21.28 -21.27 -15.63
C ALA A 464 20.19 -22.11 -16.34
N GLU A 465 20.62 -23.09 -17.14
CA GLU A 465 19.72 -24.04 -17.79
C GLU A 465 18.99 -24.89 -16.74
N ASP A 466 17.74 -25.28 -17.03
CA ASP A 466 16.99 -26.25 -16.23
C ASP A 466 17.81 -27.56 -16.16
N PRO A 467 18.31 -27.94 -14.97
CA PRO A 467 19.22 -29.08 -14.82
C PRO A 467 18.53 -30.45 -14.95
N VAL A 468 17.19 -30.48 -15.04
CA VAL A 468 16.38 -31.70 -15.14
C VAL A 468 15.82 -31.88 -16.55
N ASN A 469 15.25 -30.81 -17.12
CA ASN A 469 14.54 -30.88 -18.41
C ASN A 469 15.30 -30.23 -19.58
N GLY A 470 16.37 -29.49 -19.30
CA GLY A 470 17.04 -28.62 -20.27
C GLY A 470 16.20 -27.39 -20.64
N GLY A 471 16.79 -26.46 -21.39
CA GLY A 471 16.17 -25.18 -21.71
C GLY A 471 16.09 -24.23 -20.50
N TYR A 472 15.25 -23.19 -20.58
CA TYR A 472 15.22 -22.13 -19.58
C TYR A 472 13.80 -21.79 -19.14
N LEU A 473 13.63 -21.50 -17.84
CA LEU A 473 12.34 -21.05 -17.31
C LEU A 473 11.99 -19.65 -17.80
N GLN A 474 10.70 -19.37 -17.96
CA GLN A 474 10.21 -18.08 -18.47
C GLN A 474 10.59 -16.91 -17.54
N TYR A 475 10.48 -17.10 -16.23
CA TYR A 475 10.78 -16.10 -15.20
C TYR A 475 12.17 -16.32 -14.58
N SER A 476 13.17 -16.47 -15.46
CA SER A 476 14.59 -16.63 -15.12
C SER A 476 15.43 -15.56 -15.81
N LEU A 477 16.72 -15.47 -15.47
CA LEU A 477 17.66 -14.54 -16.15
C LEU A 477 17.74 -14.79 -17.66
N ASN A 478 17.47 -16.02 -18.12
CA ASN A 478 17.47 -16.35 -19.55
C ASN A 478 16.12 -16.15 -20.24
N ALA A 479 15.07 -15.78 -19.49
CA ALA A 479 13.74 -15.42 -19.99
C ALA A 479 13.18 -16.42 -21.03
N GLY A 480 13.11 -17.70 -20.69
CA GLY A 480 12.63 -18.74 -21.61
C GLY A 480 13.58 -19.05 -22.79
N GLY A 481 14.85 -18.65 -22.69
CA GLY A 481 15.85 -18.77 -23.75
C GLY A 481 15.86 -17.59 -24.73
N MET A 482 15.16 -16.50 -24.41
CA MET A 482 15.17 -15.28 -25.20
C MET A 482 16.44 -14.45 -25.00
N TRP A 483 17.08 -14.57 -23.84
CA TRP A 483 18.38 -13.94 -23.60
C TRP A 483 19.45 -14.46 -24.56
N GLY A 484 20.33 -13.57 -25.01
CA GLY A 484 21.40 -13.91 -25.95
C GLY A 484 20.95 -14.01 -27.42
N THR A 485 19.64 -14.02 -27.70
CA THR A 485 19.12 -14.17 -29.08
C THR A 485 19.31 -12.93 -29.96
N GLY A 486 19.44 -11.73 -29.36
CA GLY A 486 19.45 -10.47 -30.11
C GLY A 486 18.09 -10.06 -30.70
N THR A 487 16.98 -10.64 -30.22
CA THR A 487 15.62 -10.41 -30.75
C THR A 487 14.68 -9.81 -29.70
N TYR A 488 13.61 -9.14 -30.12
CA TYR A 488 12.58 -8.56 -29.24
C TYR A 488 13.10 -7.68 -28.08
N GLY A 489 14.22 -6.99 -28.28
CA GLY A 489 14.83 -6.14 -27.25
C GLY A 489 15.86 -6.83 -26.36
N PHE A 490 16.02 -8.16 -26.46
CA PHE A 490 17.07 -8.91 -25.79
C PHE A 490 18.43 -8.70 -26.47
N PRO A 491 19.54 -8.65 -25.71
CA PRO A 491 20.88 -8.55 -26.28
C PRO A 491 21.28 -9.83 -27.01
N SER A 492 22.24 -9.71 -27.94
CA SER A 492 22.89 -10.87 -28.55
C SER A 492 24.11 -11.25 -27.72
N GLY A 493 24.25 -12.53 -27.37
CA GLY A 493 25.29 -13.03 -26.48
C GLY A 493 25.10 -14.50 -26.14
N ASP A 494 25.94 -15.01 -25.26
CA ASP A 494 25.78 -16.34 -24.69
C ASP A 494 24.66 -16.33 -23.63
N PRO A 495 23.96 -17.45 -23.40
CA PRO A 495 23.04 -17.58 -22.28
C PRO A 495 23.73 -17.27 -20.95
N ILE A 496 22.97 -16.71 -20.00
CA ILE A 496 23.45 -16.52 -18.64
C ILE A 496 23.65 -17.89 -18.00
N ASP A 497 24.81 -18.05 -17.36
CA ASP A 497 25.19 -19.24 -16.61
C ASP A 497 25.96 -18.77 -15.35
N ILE A 498 25.24 -18.69 -14.23
CA ILE A 498 25.76 -18.29 -12.92
C ILE A 498 25.56 -19.43 -11.91
N THR A 499 26.32 -19.42 -10.81
CA THR A 499 26.18 -20.49 -9.81
C THR A 499 24.87 -20.37 -9.04
N LYS A 500 24.40 -21.48 -8.47
CA LYS A 500 23.19 -21.47 -7.63
C LYS A 500 23.31 -20.52 -6.43
N GLU A 501 24.51 -20.31 -5.88
CA GLU A 501 24.75 -19.37 -4.78
C GLU A 501 24.62 -17.91 -5.23
N GLU A 502 25.04 -17.60 -6.46
CA GLU A 502 24.88 -16.27 -7.07
C GLU A 502 23.38 -15.98 -7.32
N SER A 503 22.65 -16.93 -7.89
CA SER A 503 21.18 -16.84 -8.05
C SER A 503 20.47 -16.68 -6.71
N ALA A 504 20.84 -17.48 -5.71
CA ALA A 504 20.26 -17.41 -4.38
C ALA A 504 20.52 -16.04 -3.73
N ASN A 505 21.68 -15.42 -3.97
CA ASN A 505 21.95 -14.07 -3.48
C ASN A 505 21.10 -13.00 -4.20
N ILE A 506 20.85 -13.15 -5.50
CA ILE A 506 19.93 -12.28 -6.25
C ILE A 506 18.50 -12.40 -5.70
N LEU A 507 18.02 -13.62 -5.48
CA LEU A 507 16.63 -13.86 -5.07
C LEU A 507 16.41 -13.58 -3.59
N TYR A 508 17.30 -14.08 -2.72
CA TYR A 508 17.08 -14.20 -1.27
C TYR A 508 18.18 -13.55 -0.42
N GLY A 509 19.15 -12.88 -1.04
CA GLY A 509 20.19 -12.15 -0.31
C GLY A 509 19.62 -10.98 0.51
N PRO A 510 20.48 -10.18 1.18
CA PRO A 510 20.03 -9.02 1.97
C PRO A 510 19.17 -8.01 1.21
N TRP A 511 19.37 -7.92 -0.11
CA TRP A 511 18.58 -7.11 -1.04
C TRP A 511 17.89 -7.98 -2.10
N GLY A 512 17.46 -9.17 -1.69
CA GLY A 512 16.89 -10.18 -2.58
C GLY A 512 15.62 -9.71 -3.29
N LEU A 513 15.47 -10.05 -4.56
CA LEU A 513 14.33 -9.66 -5.40
C LEU A 513 12.99 -10.22 -4.93
N THR A 514 12.98 -11.28 -4.11
CA THR A 514 11.75 -11.84 -3.54
C THR A 514 11.25 -11.05 -2.31
N THR A 515 12.04 -10.10 -1.81
CA THR A 515 11.67 -9.26 -0.67
C THR A 515 11.06 -7.94 -1.14
N SER A 516 10.13 -7.38 -0.37
CA SER A 516 9.55 -6.07 -0.66
C SER A 516 10.61 -4.96 -0.69
N GLU A 517 11.52 -4.96 0.28
CA GLU A 517 12.61 -3.96 0.38
C GLU A 517 13.62 -4.11 -0.77
N GLY A 518 14.04 -5.34 -1.11
CA GLY A 518 14.96 -5.60 -2.22
C GLY A 518 14.37 -5.25 -3.58
N ALA A 519 13.10 -5.62 -3.83
CA ALA A 519 12.39 -5.26 -5.05
C ALA A 519 12.17 -3.75 -5.16
N ALA A 520 11.73 -3.08 -4.09
CA ALA A 520 11.56 -1.62 -4.05
C ALA A 520 12.89 -0.89 -4.30
N MET A 521 13.98 -1.38 -3.72
CA MET A 521 15.32 -0.85 -3.97
C MET A 521 15.73 -1.00 -5.44
N PHE A 522 15.50 -2.17 -6.02
CA PHE A 522 15.83 -2.43 -7.42
C PHE A 522 15.01 -1.55 -8.35
N LEU A 523 13.70 -1.44 -8.13
CA LEU A 523 12.80 -0.57 -8.89
C LEU A 523 13.13 0.91 -8.72
N TYR A 524 13.49 1.34 -7.51
CA TYR A 524 14.03 2.70 -7.30
C TYR A 524 15.26 2.92 -8.17
N GLY A 525 16.18 1.96 -8.21
CA GLY A 525 17.35 1.96 -9.09
C GLY A 525 16.99 2.19 -10.55
N GLU A 526 16.09 1.36 -11.08
CA GLU A 526 15.65 1.41 -12.47
C GLU A 526 14.90 2.69 -12.84
N LEU A 527 14.03 3.16 -11.94
CA LEU A 527 13.13 4.29 -12.23
C LEU A 527 13.75 5.65 -11.90
N SER A 528 14.70 5.72 -10.97
CA SER A 528 15.45 6.95 -10.66
C SER A 528 16.74 7.10 -11.45
N GLY A 529 17.26 5.99 -12.00
CA GLY A 529 18.59 5.92 -12.60
C GLY A 529 19.73 6.04 -11.58
N LYS A 530 19.45 5.93 -10.26
CA LYS A 530 20.42 6.04 -9.16
C LYS A 530 20.25 4.92 -8.15
N SER A 531 21.37 4.51 -7.54
CA SER A 531 21.30 3.69 -6.32
C SER A 531 20.72 4.48 -5.15
N LEU A 532 20.31 3.75 -4.10
CA LEU A 532 20.05 4.38 -2.81
C LEU A 532 21.32 5.08 -2.29
N PRO A 533 21.21 6.14 -1.46
CA PRO A 533 22.33 6.86 -0.86
C PRO A 533 22.98 6.08 0.29
N ILE A 534 23.17 4.77 0.12
CA ILE A 534 23.74 3.88 1.15
C ILE A 534 24.77 2.93 0.57
N ASN A 535 25.67 2.48 1.43
CA ASN A 535 26.52 1.33 1.15
C ASN A 535 25.74 0.05 1.42
N TYR A 536 25.45 -0.72 0.37
CA TYR A 536 24.65 -1.95 0.45
C TYR A 536 25.23 -3.04 1.36
N SER A 537 26.54 -2.99 1.70
CA SER A 537 27.18 -3.92 2.61
C SER A 537 27.17 -3.46 4.07
N THR A 538 27.12 -2.15 4.34
CA THR A 538 27.25 -1.60 5.71
C THR A 538 26.05 -0.79 6.18
N GLY A 539 25.10 -0.45 5.30
CA GLY A 539 23.98 0.45 5.56
C GLY A 539 24.39 1.90 5.83
N ALA A 540 25.66 2.25 5.62
CA ALA A 540 26.15 3.60 5.92
C ALA A 540 25.82 4.56 4.77
N GLU A 541 25.48 5.80 5.09
CA GLU A 541 25.19 6.84 4.10
C GLU A 541 26.39 7.09 3.17
N VAL A 542 26.16 7.07 1.87
CA VAL A 542 27.13 7.38 0.82
C VAL A 542 26.44 8.11 -0.33
N ALA A 543 27.21 8.76 -1.19
CA ALA A 543 26.64 9.39 -2.38
C ALA A 543 26.00 8.35 -3.31
N PRO A 544 24.80 8.61 -3.87
CA PRO A 544 24.18 7.76 -4.88
C PRO A 544 25.09 7.52 -6.08
N MET A 545 25.09 6.29 -6.58
CA MET A 545 25.79 5.88 -7.81
C MET A 545 24.81 5.87 -8.99
N GLU A 546 25.31 5.98 -10.23
CA GLU A 546 24.48 5.74 -11.42
C GLU A 546 23.97 4.29 -11.41
N TRP A 547 22.70 4.07 -11.73
CA TRP A 547 22.15 2.73 -11.84
C TRP A 547 22.55 2.10 -13.17
N THR A 548 23.51 1.18 -13.12
CA THR A 548 24.12 0.52 -14.28
C THR A 548 24.23 -0.97 -14.05
N ASN A 549 24.54 -1.74 -15.10
CA ASN A 549 24.77 -3.17 -14.97
C ASN A 549 25.96 -3.45 -14.03
N GLU A 550 26.99 -2.60 -14.05
CA GLU A 550 28.13 -2.69 -13.15
C GLU A 550 27.72 -2.47 -11.68
N THR A 551 26.85 -1.50 -11.42
CA THR A 551 26.34 -1.24 -10.06
C THR A 551 25.51 -2.41 -9.54
N VAL A 552 24.63 -2.98 -10.37
CA VAL A 552 23.83 -4.15 -9.99
C VAL A 552 24.72 -5.38 -9.80
N ALA A 553 25.72 -5.58 -10.67
CA ALA A 553 26.72 -6.64 -10.53
C ALA A 553 27.48 -6.55 -9.21
N ASP A 554 27.88 -5.34 -8.80
CA ASP A 554 28.58 -5.10 -7.53
C ASP A 554 27.67 -5.38 -6.30
N ILE A 555 26.37 -5.04 -6.38
CA ILE A 555 25.41 -5.28 -5.29
C ILE A 555 25.21 -6.78 -5.06
N TYR A 556 25.00 -7.55 -6.14
CA TYR A 556 24.69 -8.97 -6.05
C TYR A 556 25.91 -9.89 -6.16
N GLY A 557 27.10 -9.35 -6.44
CA GLY A 557 28.34 -10.12 -6.56
C GLY A 557 28.37 -11.03 -7.79
N VAL A 558 27.74 -10.61 -8.90
CA VAL A 558 27.63 -11.38 -10.15
C VAL A 558 28.35 -10.70 -11.31
N ASN A 559 28.42 -11.34 -12.47
CA ASN A 559 28.98 -10.71 -13.66
C ASN A 559 28.03 -9.64 -14.25
N VAL A 560 28.58 -8.71 -15.04
CA VAL A 560 27.85 -7.56 -15.62
C VAL A 560 26.73 -7.99 -16.57
N GLU A 561 26.87 -9.13 -17.25
CA GLU A 561 25.85 -9.63 -18.18
C GLU A 561 24.65 -10.20 -17.42
N ALA A 562 24.88 -11.00 -16.37
CA ALA A 562 23.84 -11.51 -15.48
C ALA A 562 23.10 -10.37 -14.76
N ALA A 563 23.82 -9.33 -14.34
CA ALA A 563 23.21 -8.12 -13.80
C ALA A 563 22.30 -7.44 -14.84
N GLY A 564 22.74 -7.31 -16.09
CA GLY A 564 21.91 -6.81 -17.19
C GLY A 564 20.65 -7.66 -17.42
N ALA A 565 20.76 -8.98 -17.29
CA ALA A 565 19.63 -9.90 -17.39
C ALA A 565 18.62 -9.72 -16.25
N ALA A 566 19.11 -9.57 -15.01
CA ALA A 566 18.26 -9.29 -13.86
C ALA A 566 17.49 -7.97 -14.05
N ARG A 567 18.15 -6.92 -14.56
CA ARG A 567 17.51 -5.64 -14.86
C ARG A 567 16.38 -5.76 -15.89
N LEU A 568 16.64 -6.50 -16.98
CA LEU A 568 15.63 -6.74 -18.02
C LEU A 568 14.46 -7.57 -17.48
N LEU A 569 14.75 -8.66 -16.76
CA LEU A 569 13.74 -9.49 -16.12
C LEU A 569 12.84 -8.66 -15.20
N MET A 570 13.44 -7.89 -14.28
CA MET A 570 12.71 -7.06 -13.33
C MET A 570 11.83 -6.02 -14.03
N MET A 571 12.37 -5.28 -15.01
CA MET A 571 11.65 -4.17 -15.62
C MET A 571 10.68 -4.59 -16.72
N GLU A 572 11.11 -5.41 -17.66
CA GLU A 572 10.33 -5.70 -18.87
C GLU A 572 9.39 -6.90 -18.68
N VAL A 573 9.87 -7.97 -18.03
CA VAL A 573 9.10 -9.21 -17.87
C VAL A 573 8.18 -9.14 -16.66
N VAL A 574 8.70 -8.67 -15.51
CA VAL A 574 7.95 -8.67 -14.25
C VAL A 574 7.13 -7.38 -14.08
N PHE A 575 7.80 -6.24 -13.89
CA PHE A 575 7.15 -4.98 -13.50
C PHE A 575 6.21 -4.40 -14.56
N LYS A 576 6.58 -4.44 -15.85
CA LYS A 576 5.76 -3.86 -16.94
C LYS A 576 4.71 -4.81 -17.51
N SER A 577 4.90 -6.12 -17.39
CA SER A 577 4.06 -7.13 -18.04
C SER A 577 3.34 -7.99 -17.01
N PHE A 578 4.06 -8.87 -16.33
CA PHE A 578 3.45 -9.88 -15.45
C PHE A 578 2.61 -9.28 -14.31
N VAL A 579 3.16 -8.33 -13.54
CA VAL A 579 2.47 -7.81 -12.34
C VAL A 579 1.19 -7.04 -12.68
N PRO A 580 1.19 -6.10 -13.65
CA PRO A 580 -0.04 -5.42 -14.05
C PRO A 580 -1.11 -6.38 -14.56
N GLU A 581 -0.74 -7.34 -15.42
CA GLU A 581 -1.68 -8.35 -15.95
C GLU A 581 -2.24 -9.22 -14.84
N PHE A 582 -1.38 -9.68 -13.92
CA PHE A 582 -1.80 -10.44 -12.75
C PHE A 582 -2.80 -9.68 -11.89
N LEU A 583 -2.55 -8.39 -11.62
CA LEU A 583 -3.48 -7.57 -10.83
C LEU A 583 -4.82 -7.37 -11.54
N ILE A 584 -4.81 -7.16 -12.85
CA ILE A 584 -6.02 -7.01 -13.66
C ILE A 584 -6.83 -8.32 -13.67
N ASP A 585 -6.19 -9.45 -13.95
CA ASP A 585 -6.87 -10.74 -14.09
C ASP A 585 -7.34 -11.28 -12.74
N SER A 586 -6.57 -11.08 -11.68
CA SER A 586 -6.87 -11.64 -10.35
C SER A 586 -7.86 -10.78 -9.55
N PHE A 587 -7.80 -9.46 -9.69
CA PHE A 587 -8.59 -8.54 -8.85
C PHE A 587 -9.57 -7.67 -9.64
N GLY A 588 -9.55 -7.68 -10.97
CA GLY A 588 -10.38 -6.81 -11.80
C GLY A 588 -10.04 -5.31 -11.66
N THR A 589 -8.89 -4.97 -11.07
CA THR A 589 -8.40 -3.59 -10.99
C THR A 589 -7.80 -3.16 -12.32
N SER A 590 -7.59 -1.87 -12.53
CA SER A 590 -6.93 -1.37 -13.74
C SER A 590 -6.33 0.02 -13.54
N LYS A 591 -5.50 0.44 -14.50
CA LYS A 591 -4.84 1.76 -14.51
C LYS A 591 -5.83 2.92 -14.58
N TYR A 592 -7.00 2.75 -15.16
CA TYR A 592 -8.02 3.79 -15.30
C TYR A 592 -9.35 3.29 -14.77
N LEU A 593 -9.94 4.04 -13.85
CA LEU A 593 -11.25 3.71 -13.28
C LEU A 593 -12.30 4.70 -13.75
N THR A 594 -13.51 4.20 -14.00
CA THR A 594 -14.71 5.01 -14.21
C THR A 594 -15.62 4.84 -13.01
N GLN A 595 -15.84 5.92 -12.29
CA GLN A 595 -16.71 5.94 -11.12
C GLN A 595 -17.28 7.34 -10.89
N SER A 596 -18.34 7.43 -10.08
CA SER A 596 -18.93 8.71 -9.72
C SER A 596 -17.95 9.66 -9.00
N VAL A 597 -18.14 10.97 -9.13
CA VAL A 597 -17.37 11.97 -8.34
C VAL A 597 -17.49 11.70 -6.83
N ASN A 598 -18.64 11.24 -6.34
CA ASN A 598 -18.80 10.78 -4.97
C ASN A 598 -17.81 9.68 -4.58
N ASN A 599 -17.61 8.66 -5.42
CA ASN A 599 -16.66 7.59 -5.12
C ASN A 599 -15.22 8.15 -5.04
N TRP A 600 -14.83 9.03 -5.95
CA TRP A 600 -13.50 9.66 -5.90
C TRP A 600 -13.26 10.45 -4.61
N ILE A 601 -14.24 11.23 -4.14
CA ILE A 601 -14.07 12.14 -3.00
C ILE A 601 -14.36 11.49 -1.66
N LEU A 602 -15.46 10.74 -1.58
CA LEU A 602 -15.97 10.17 -0.35
C LEU A 602 -15.40 8.77 -0.08
N GLY A 603 -14.98 8.08 -1.15
CA GLY A 603 -14.26 6.83 -1.10
C GLY A 603 -14.85 5.73 -1.97
N TRP A 604 -13.99 4.78 -2.36
CA TRP A 604 -14.33 3.59 -3.11
C TRP A 604 -13.62 2.37 -2.55
N HIS A 605 -14.18 1.19 -2.82
CA HIS A 605 -13.60 -0.09 -2.47
C HIS A 605 -12.55 -0.48 -3.52
N ASP A 606 -11.32 -0.73 -3.08
CA ASP A 606 -10.24 -1.24 -3.89
C ASP A 606 -9.97 -2.73 -3.54
N PRO A 607 -10.12 -3.64 -4.51
CA PRO A 607 -10.07 -5.09 -4.24
C PRO A 607 -8.67 -5.58 -3.86
N VAL A 608 -7.61 -4.89 -4.30
CA VAL A 608 -6.23 -5.25 -3.93
C VAL A 608 -5.96 -4.87 -2.48
N ASN A 609 -6.36 -3.67 -2.07
CA ASN A 609 -6.26 -3.26 -0.66
C ASN A 609 -7.16 -4.12 0.24
N ALA A 610 -8.34 -4.52 -0.21
CA ALA A 610 -9.20 -5.45 0.52
C ALA A 610 -8.51 -6.81 0.73
N TYR A 611 -7.85 -7.33 -0.30
CA TYR A 611 -7.06 -8.56 -0.19
C TYR A 611 -5.88 -8.42 0.79
N LEU A 612 -5.21 -7.26 0.80
CA LEU A 612 -4.04 -7.03 1.66
C LEU A 612 -4.39 -6.82 3.14
N TYR A 613 -5.54 -6.21 3.42
CA TYR A 613 -5.91 -5.77 4.77
C TYR A 613 -7.17 -6.45 5.34
N GLY A 614 -7.85 -7.29 4.56
CA GLY A 614 -9.06 -8.01 4.94
C GLY A 614 -8.98 -9.51 4.64
N ASP A 615 -10.14 -10.15 4.58
CA ASP A 615 -10.28 -11.60 4.37
C ASP A 615 -10.38 -12.01 2.88
N GLY A 616 -10.09 -11.08 1.96
CA GLY A 616 -10.06 -11.34 0.51
C GLY A 616 -10.40 -10.12 -0.33
N SER A 617 -10.34 -10.26 -1.66
CA SER A 617 -10.56 -9.16 -2.59
C SER A 617 -11.99 -8.62 -2.61
N ASP A 618 -12.96 -9.47 -2.27
CA ASP A 618 -14.38 -9.11 -2.20
C ASP A 618 -14.81 -8.68 -0.78
N ASP A 619 -13.85 -8.59 0.16
CA ASP A 619 -14.13 -8.19 1.53
C ASP A 619 -14.47 -6.69 1.57
N MET A 620 -15.78 -6.40 1.69
CA MET A 620 -16.31 -5.05 1.81
C MET A 620 -16.06 -4.42 3.18
N THR A 621 -15.49 -5.17 4.14
CA THR A 621 -15.12 -4.65 5.47
C THR A 621 -13.71 -4.04 5.52
N ALA A 622 -12.95 -4.14 4.44
CA ALA A 622 -11.62 -3.58 4.27
C ALA A 622 -11.45 -2.95 2.87
N GLY A 623 -10.28 -2.35 2.59
CA GLY A 623 -9.92 -1.91 1.25
C GLY A 623 -10.52 -0.58 0.76
N TRP A 624 -11.08 0.24 1.65
CA TRP A 624 -11.65 1.54 1.26
C TRP A 624 -10.58 2.64 1.17
N THR A 625 -10.60 3.40 0.08
CA THR A 625 -9.67 4.51 -0.20
C THR A 625 -10.42 5.75 -0.68
N SER A 626 -9.90 6.96 -0.43
CA SER A 626 -10.51 8.23 -0.87
C SER A 626 -9.45 9.30 -1.15
N LEU A 627 -9.84 10.35 -1.89
CA LEU A 627 -8.99 11.53 -2.10
C LEU A 627 -8.99 12.50 -0.91
N GLU A 628 -10.05 12.50 -0.10
CA GLU A 628 -10.18 13.35 1.10
C GLU A 628 -10.42 12.48 2.34
N SER A 629 -9.73 12.80 3.44
CA SER A 629 -9.94 12.12 4.73
C SER A 629 -11.30 12.53 5.30
N ASN A 630 -12.15 11.54 5.57
CA ASN A 630 -13.57 11.79 5.76
C ASN A 630 -14.18 10.83 6.79
N GLU A 631 -15.11 11.34 7.59
CA GLU A 631 -16.03 10.53 8.41
C GLU A 631 -17.16 9.90 7.57
N THR A 632 -17.31 10.27 6.29
CA THR A 632 -18.46 9.87 5.47
C THR A 632 -18.27 8.49 4.87
N TYR A 633 -19.21 7.60 5.21
CA TYR A 633 -19.25 6.18 4.90
C TYR A 633 -19.86 5.83 3.53
N PHE A 634 -19.38 6.47 2.47
CA PHE A 634 -20.00 6.30 1.16
C PHE A 634 -19.81 4.86 0.64
N GLY A 635 -20.90 4.13 0.47
CA GLY A 635 -20.90 2.70 0.08
C GLY A 635 -20.64 1.73 1.23
N SER A 636 -19.69 2.01 2.12
CA SER A 636 -19.27 1.08 3.18
C SER A 636 -20.32 0.83 4.27
N SER A 637 -21.19 1.81 4.53
CA SER A 637 -22.27 1.71 5.52
C SER A 637 -23.35 0.67 5.20
N GLU A 638 -23.41 0.15 3.97
CA GLU A 638 -24.29 -0.97 3.62
C GLU A 638 -23.77 -2.32 4.14
N PHE A 639 -22.45 -2.41 4.40
CA PHE A 639 -21.77 -3.66 4.76
C PHE A 639 -21.31 -3.70 6.21
N VAL A 640 -21.03 -2.54 6.82
CA VAL A 640 -20.60 -2.41 8.22
C VAL A 640 -21.50 -1.42 8.96
N GLU A 641 -22.00 -1.79 10.14
CA GLU A 641 -22.81 -0.89 10.98
C GLU A 641 -21.96 0.32 11.41
N GLY A 642 -22.42 1.52 11.07
CA GLY A 642 -21.65 2.74 11.25
C GLY A 642 -20.73 3.07 10.08
N GLY A 643 -20.47 2.13 9.17
CA GLY A 643 -19.61 2.28 7.99
C GLY A 643 -18.11 2.33 8.30
N ILE A 644 -17.29 2.25 7.25
CA ILE A 644 -15.83 2.38 7.35
C ILE A 644 -15.43 3.79 6.93
N PRO A 645 -14.85 4.58 7.84
CA PRO A 645 -14.33 5.90 7.50
C PRO A 645 -13.01 5.74 6.74
N THR A 646 -12.77 6.63 5.80
CA THR A 646 -11.52 6.64 5.01
C THR A 646 -10.42 7.47 5.67
N GLY A 647 -10.74 8.20 6.75
CA GLY A 647 -9.78 8.69 7.74
C GLY A 647 -9.80 7.82 9.01
N ASP A 648 -8.75 7.89 9.84
CA ASP A 648 -8.70 7.21 11.14
C ASP A 648 -9.61 7.94 12.15
N PRO A 649 -10.79 7.42 12.50
CA PRO A 649 -11.75 8.09 13.37
C PRO A 649 -11.28 8.05 14.83
N ASP A 650 -10.42 7.08 15.16
CA ASP A 650 -9.81 6.90 16.48
C ASP A 650 -8.58 7.81 16.66
N LYS A 651 -8.10 8.44 15.57
CA LYS A 651 -7.06 9.47 15.57
C LYS A 651 -7.55 10.78 14.91
N PRO A 652 -8.40 11.55 15.62
CA PRO A 652 -8.86 12.84 15.12
C PRO A 652 -7.68 13.77 14.83
N TYR A 653 -7.81 14.60 13.79
CA TYR A 653 -6.78 15.55 13.43
C TYR A 653 -6.68 16.64 14.50
N LEU A 654 -5.59 16.65 15.27
CA LEU A 654 -5.34 17.65 16.29
C LEU A 654 -4.82 18.95 15.68
N ILE A 655 -5.34 20.09 16.12
CA ILE A 655 -4.84 21.41 15.71
C ILE A 655 -4.57 22.20 16.98
N THR A 656 -3.33 22.69 17.14
CA THR A 656 -2.96 23.61 18.22
C THR A 656 -2.78 25.01 17.65
N MET A 657 -3.52 25.96 18.21
CA MET A 657 -3.49 27.35 17.79
C MET A 657 -3.32 28.31 18.96
N CYS A 658 -2.90 29.52 18.63
CA CYS A 658 -2.64 30.60 19.56
C CYS A 658 -3.91 31.42 19.83
N THR A 659 -4.24 31.58 21.11
CA THR A 659 -5.47 32.28 21.54
C THR A 659 -5.35 33.80 21.49
N GLY A 660 -4.12 34.33 21.44
CA GLY A 660 -3.82 35.76 21.53
C GLY A 660 -3.69 36.30 22.97
N GLU A 661 -3.77 35.42 23.98
CA GLU A 661 -3.66 35.78 25.40
C GLU A 661 -2.25 36.14 25.86
N THR A 662 -1.25 35.69 25.11
CA THR A 662 0.16 35.81 25.43
C THR A 662 0.93 36.21 24.20
N ASP A 663 2.02 36.95 24.40
CA ASP A 663 2.93 37.38 23.31
C ASP A 663 3.89 36.24 22.87
N THR A 664 3.56 34.98 23.17
CA THR A 664 4.42 33.82 22.88
C THR A 664 4.33 33.35 21.44
N CYS A 665 3.23 33.67 20.76
CA CYS A 665 2.96 33.40 19.35
C CYS A 665 1.88 34.37 18.85
N ASP A 666 1.69 34.44 17.54
CA ASP A 666 0.78 35.41 16.94
C ASP A 666 -0.69 34.98 17.09
N LYS A 667 -1.61 35.93 17.24
CA LYS A 667 -3.01 35.60 17.52
C LYS A 667 -3.62 34.77 16.38
N GLY A 668 -4.35 33.70 16.72
CA GLY A 668 -4.97 32.81 15.75
C GLY A 668 -3.98 31.99 14.92
N GLU A 669 -2.67 32.10 15.17
CA GLU A 669 -1.66 31.30 14.48
C GLU A 669 -1.78 29.82 14.87
N THR A 670 -1.75 28.93 13.88
CA THR A 670 -1.67 27.49 14.06
C THR A 670 -0.20 27.12 14.22
N VAL A 671 0.17 26.58 15.38
CA VAL A 671 1.55 26.25 15.74
C VAL A 671 1.87 24.76 15.57
N MET A 672 0.84 23.92 15.53
CA MET A 672 0.99 22.48 15.33
C MET A 672 -0.28 21.88 14.73
N SER A 673 -0.11 20.89 13.86
CA SER A 673 -1.22 20.14 13.27
C SER A 673 -0.89 18.65 13.24
N GLY A 674 -1.62 17.84 14.00
CA GLY A 674 -1.33 16.45 14.32
C GLY A 674 -0.46 16.30 15.58
N ASP A 675 0.14 15.13 15.74
CA ASP A 675 0.85 14.74 16.97
C ASP A 675 2.36 15.02 16.91
N SER A 676 2.83 15.70 15.87
CA SER A 676 4.25 15.88 15.55
C SER A 676 4.55 17.29 15.06
N GLU A 677 5.76 17.78 15.34
CA GLU A 677 6.27 19.04 14.77
C GLU A 677 6.60 18.95 13.27
N TYR A 678 6.47 17.74 12.68
CA TYR A 678 6.71 17.47 11.27
C TYR A 678 5.41 17.31 10.49
N VAL A 679 5.42 17.70 9.21
CA VAL A 679 4.31 17.42 8.30
C VAL A 679 4.08 15.91 8.27
N GLY A 680 2.82 15.46 8.41
CA GLY A 680 2.50 14.05 8.68
C GLY A 680 3.03 13.04 7.66
N TRP A 681 3.32 13.47 6.44
CA TRP A 681 3.89 12.65 5.35
C TRP A 681 5.37 12.97 5.05
N ARG A 682 6.03 13.76 5.90
CA ARG A 682 7.46 14.13 5.84
C ARG A 682 8.05 14.18 7.26
N THR A 683 8.04 13.04 7.93
CA THR A 683 8.56 12.86 9.30
C THR A 683 10.02 12.38 9.28
N LEU A 684 10.69 12.41 10.44
CA LEU A 684 12.02 11.78 10.59
C LEU A 684 11.99 10.28 10.33
N GLU A 685 10.90 9.60 10.73
CA GLU A 685 10.71 8.17 10.48
C GLU A 685 10.65 7.87 8.98
N LYS A 686 9.94 8.72 8.21
CA LYS A 686 9.85 8.59 6.76
C LYS A 686 11.14 8.97 6.06
N GLU A 687 11.89 9.94 6.60
CA GLU A 687 13.24 10.23 6.12
C GLU A 687 14.17 9.02 6.29
N ASP A 688 14.18 8.40 7.47
CA ASP A 688 15.00 7.20 7.73
C ASP A 688 14.55 6.02 6.85
N ALA A 689 13.24 5.75 6.77
CA ALA A 689 12.68 4.64 5.99
C ALA A 689 12.88 4.77 4.46
N THR A 690 13.10 5.99 3.98
CA THR A 690 13.40 6.27 2.57
C THR A 690 14.86 6.65 2.34
N PHE A 691 15.74 6.39 3.30
CA PHE A 691 17.18 6.68 3.19
C PHE A 691 17.50 8.15 2.86
N GLY A 692 16.70 9.09 3.36
CA GLY A 692 16.86 10.52 3.11
C GLY A 692 16.29 11.02 1.79
N LEU A 693 15.64 10.15 0.99
CA LEU A 693 15.02 10.55 -0.28
C LEU A 693 13.80 11.46 -0.06
N ILE A 694 13.04 11.22 1.01
CA ILE A 694 11.99 12.12 1.49
C ILE A 694 12.51 12.80 2.75
N THR A 695 13.02 14.02 2.60
CA THR A 695 13.54 14.76 3.76
C THR A 695 12.40 15.17 4.69
N ALA A 696 12.62 15.06 6.00
CA ALA A 696 11.68 15.52 7.00
C ALA A 696 11.44 17.03 6.86
N GLU A 697 10.19 17.45 7.04
CA GLU A 697 9.76 18.84 6.91
C GLU A 697 9.04 19.25 8.18
N LYS A 698 9.60 20.24 8.89
CA LYS A 698 8.91 20.85 10.03
C LYS A 698 7.69 21.61 9.54
N GLN A 699 6.62 21.54 10.32
CA GLN A 699 5.44 22.34 10.09
C GLN A 699 5.80 23.82 10.26
N GLY A 700 5.24 24.66 9.38
CA GLY A 700 5.32 26.10 9.53
C GLY A 700 4.20 26.58 10.45
N GLU A 701 4.45 27.66 11.18
CA GLU A 701 3.40 28.37 11.89
C GLU A 701 2.54 29.12 10.84
N THR A 702 1.25 28.82 10.77
CA THR A 702 0.35 29.33 9.71
C THR A 702 -0.80 30.14 10.28
N THR A 703 -1.21 31.19 9.58
CA THR A 703 -2.38 31.99 9.96
C THR A 703 -3.65 31.14 10.07
N GLY A 704 -4.38 31.29 11.17
CA GLY A 704 -5.71 30.71 11.38
C GLY A 704 -6.85 31.74 11.33
N GLY A 705 -6.64 32.87 10.64
CA GLY A 705 -7.69 33.88 10.42
C GLY A 705 -7.23 35.34 10.52
N PHE A 706 -5.97 35.57 10.91
CA PHE A 706 -5.40 36.91 11.06
C PHE A 706 -4.01 37.01 10.42
N ILE A 707 -3.75 38.12 9.74
CA ILE A 707 -2.43 38.51 9.27
C ILE A 707 -1.85 39.47 10.31
N THR A 708 -0.74 39.09 10.92
CA THR A 708 -0.12 39.77 12.06
C THR A 708 1.15 40.52 11.65
N GLY A 709 1.69 40.28 10.45
CA GLY A 709 2.80 41.07 9.93
C GLY A 709 3.41 40.61 8.62
N GLU A 710 4.73 40.77 8.52
CA GLU A 710 5.52 40.26 7.39
C GLU A 710 6.05 38.86 7.73
N GLY A 711 5.83 37.89 6.85
CA GLY A 711 6.35 36.53 6.99
C GLY A 711 5.29 35.46 7.23
N ASP A 712 4.03 35.87 7.43
CA ASP A 712 2.90 34.96 7.67
C ASP A 712 2.80 33.89 6.57
N LEU A 713 2.59 32.65 7.00
CA LEU A 713 2.32 31.51 6.13
C LEU A 713 0.84 31.15 6.18
N ILE A 714 0.32 30.57 5.11
CA ILE A 714 -1.01 29.94 5.08
C ILE A 714 -0.87 28.44 4.82
N ASP A 715 -1.64 27.63 5.55
CA ASP A 715 -1.76 26.20 5.26
C ASP A 715 -2.62 25.97 4.02
N LEU A 716 -2.14 25.10 3.14
CA LEU A 716 -2.82 24.71 1.91
C LEU A 716 -3.42 23.31 2.08
N SER A 717 -4.19 23.13 3.15
CA SER A 717 -4.90 21.90 3.52
C SER A 717 -3.98 20.71 3.77
N GLY A 718 -2.82 20.96 4.41
CA GLY A 718 -1.85 19.92 4.75
C GLY A 718 -1.08 19.34 3.55
N TYR A 719 -1.19 19.95 2.37
CA TYR A 719 -0.33 19.65 1.20
C TYR A 719 0.96 20.49 1.21
N GLY A 720 0.99 21.58 1.98
CA GLY A 720 2.14 22.44 2.18
C GLY A 720 1.71 23.81 2.69
N ASN A 721 2.67 24.71 2.88
CA ASN A 721 2.42 26.08 3.27
C ASN A 721 2.92 27.05 2.20
N ALA A 722 2.34 28.26 2.18
CA ALA A 722 2.77 29.32 1.27
C ALA A 722 2.85 30.66 2.00
N GLY A 723 3.87 31.44 1.68
CA GLY A 723 4.04 32.78 2.26
C GLY A 723 3.01 33.77 1.71
N VAL A 724 2.37 34.51 2.61
CA VAL A 724 1.38 35.53 2.29
C VAL A 724 2.06 36.84 1.91
N LYS A 725 1.61 37.47 0.82
CA LYS A 725 2.12 38.77 0.36
C LYS A 725 0.99 39.74 0.08
N CYS A 726 0.87 40.77 0.91
CA CYS A 726 -0.07 41.86 0.74
C CYS A 726 0.52 42.92 -0.19
N SER A 727 -0.17 43.21 -1.31
CA SER A 727 0.42 44.02 -2.39
C SER A 727 -0.50 45.10 -2.96
N LYS A 728 -1.79 45.07 -2.64
CA LYS A 728 -2.78 46.02 -3.14
C LYS A 728 -3.74 46.38 -2.03
N GLU A 729 -4.24 47.60 -2.05
CA GLU A 729 -5.36 48.03 -1.21
C GLU A 729 -6.67 47.90 -2.00
N GLY A 730 -7.77 47.66 -1.29
CA GLY A 730 -9.10 47.49 -1.85
C GLY A 730 -10.20 47.85 -0.86
N THR A 731 -11.43 47.51 -1.22
CA THR A 731 -12.60 47.70 -0.34
C THR A 731 -13.53 46.50 -0.52
N LEU A 732 -14.03 45.96 0.59
CA LEU A 732 -15.03 44.90 0.62
C LEU A 732 -16.21 45.37 1.48
N LYS A 733 -17.42 45.47 0.91
CA LYS A 733 -18.63 45.91 1.63
C LYS A 733 -18.42 47.19 2.48
N GLY A 734 -17.71 48.18 1.93
CA GLY A 734 -17.40 49.44 2.63
C GLY A 734 -16.16 49.41 3.53
N ILE A 735 -15.64 48.22 3.84
CA ILE A 735 -14.47 48.01 4.71
C ILE A 735 -13.16 48.10 3.90
N PRO A 736 -12.20 48.96 4.29
CA PRO A 736 -10.85 48.99 3.70
C PRO A 736 -10.11 47.67 3.94
N VAL A 737 -9.54 47.09 2.87
CA VAL A 737 -8.82 45.81 2.95
C VAL A 737 -7.49 45.85 2.20
N ASP A 738 -6.54 45.06 2.67
CA ASP A 738 -5.36 44.66 1.93
C ASP A 738 -5.63 43.34 1.20
N VAL A 739 -5.34 43.33 -0.09
CA VAL A 739 -5.43 42.14 -0.94
C VAL A 739 -4.08 41.44 -0.91
N CYS A 740 -4.07 40.28 -0.27
CA CYS A 740 -2.91 39.44 -0.08
C CYS A 740 -3.02 38.19 -0.95
N THR A 741 -1.87 37.71 -1.43
CA THR A 741 -1.79 36.52 -2.27
C THR A 741 -0.77 35.55 -1.71
N ALA A 742 -1.07 34.26 -1.78
CA ALA A 742 -0.13 33.17 -1.53
C ALA A 742 -0.22 32.17 -2.70
N SER A 743 0.89 31.57 -3.07
CA SER A 743 0.91 30.60 -4.18
C SER A 743 1.99 29.55 -3.96
N MET A 744 1.69 28.32 -4.35
CA MET A 744 2.60 27.18 -4.34
C MET A 744 2.80 26.69 -5.77
N ASP A 745 4.06 26.66 -6.21
CA ASP A 745 4.44 26.18 -7.54
C ASP A 745 4.33 24.64 -7.58
N PRO A 746 3.47 24.06 -8.44
CA PRO A 746 3.31 22.63 -8.55
C PRO A 746 4.62 21.91 -8.88
N LEU A 747 5.54 22.52 -9.64
CA LEU A 747 6.79 21.87 -10.03
C LEU A 747 7.73 21.56 -8.85
N SER A 748 7.48 22.18 -7.70
CA SER A 748 8.29 22.02 -6.49
C SER A 748 7.66 21.09 -5.43
N ARG A 749 6.42 20.65 -5.63
CA ARG A 749 5.63 19.96 -4.59
C ARG A 749 5.02 18.66 -5.11
N SER A 750 5.84 17.63 -5.24
CA SER A 750 5.33 16.26 -5.37
C SER A 750 4.62 15.87 -4.07
N ILE A 751 3.42 15.31 -4.18
CA ILE A 751 2.62 14.82 -3.06
C ILE A 751 2.45 13.30 -3.10
N GLN A 752 3.26 12.61 -3.91
CA GLN A 752 3.28 11.15 -4.01
C GLN A 752 3.32 10.48 -2.63
N ALA A 753 4.26 10.88 -1.78
CA ALA A 753 4.46 10.33 -0.44
C ALA A 753 3.31 10.61 0.54
N LYS A 754 2.47 11.61 0.24
CA LYS A 754 1.22 11.88 0.98
C LYS A 754 0.10 10.95 0.52
N LEU A 755 0.02 10.68 -0.78
CA LEU A 755 -1.06 9.91 -1.39
C LEU A 755 -0.85 8.39 -1.30
N ILE A 756 0.39 7.92 -1.47
CA ILE A 756 0.75 6.51 -1.27
C ILE A 756 0.78 6.21 0.22
N ASN A 757 1.60 6.98 0.95
CA ASN A 757 1.75 6.92 2.40
C ASN A 757 2.00 5.50 2.96
N SER A 758 2.81 4.70 2.29
CA SER A 758 3.17 3.35 2.74
C SER A 758 4.05 3.38 4.00
N GLY A 759 4.82 4.46 4.19
CA GLY A 759 5.79 4.58 5.28
C GLY A 759 7.14 3.92 4.96
N ASP A 760 7.35 3.49 3.72
CA ASP A 760 8.55 2.80 3.25
C ASP A 760 9.10 3.42 1.96
N LEU A 761 10.07 2.75 1.33
CA LEU A 761 10.74 3.22 0.13
C LEU A 761 9.79 3.44 -1.06
N LEU A 762 8.63 2.78 -1.12
CA LEU A 762 7.63 2.95 -2.20
C LEU A 762 7.22 4.42 -2.36
N ASP A 763 7.12 5.15 -1.25
CA ASP A 763 6.75 6.57 -1.24
C ASP A 763 7.74 7.44 -2.03
N ALA A 764 8.99 7.00 -2.16
CA ALA A 764 10.08 7.73 -2.82
C ALA A 764 10.38 7.24 -4.25
N ILE A 765 9.77 6.14 -4.71
CA ILE A 765 10.05 5.59 -6.04
C ILE A 765 9.49 6.53 -7.13
N PRO A 766 10.33 7.06 -8.04
CA PRO A 766 9.86 7.97 -9.08
C PRO A 766 8.78 7.33 -9.93
N GLY A 767 7.66 8.03 -10.05
CA GLY A 767 6.54 7.61 -10.89
C GLY A 767 5.68 6.50 -10.34
N ALA A 768 5.83 6.13 -9.06
CA ALA A 768 4.86 5.29 -8.36
C ALA A 768 3.46 5.95 -8.37
N LEU A 769 3.39 7.25 -8.06
CA LEU A 769 2.19 8.08 -8.22
C LEU A 769 2.62 9.56 -8.42
N PRO A 770 2.93 9.99 -9.66
CA PRO A 770 3.61 11.25 -9.92
C PRO A 770 2.64 12.45 -9.93
N VAL A 771 2.00 12.67 -8.79
CA VAL A 771 1.04 13.76 -8.57
C VAL A 771 1.74 14.92 -7.86
N TYR A 772 1.53 16.12 -8.39
CA TYR A 772 2.07 17.38 -7.91
C TYR A 772 0.93 18.31 -7.47
N PHE A 773 1.18 19.12 -6.46
CA PHE A 773 0.20 20.03 -5.89
C PHE A 773 0.58 21.49 -6.13
N GLY A 774 -0.32 22.23 -6.78
CA GLY A 774 -0.25 23.69 -6.89
C GLY A 774 -1.43 24.32 -6.19
N SER A 775 -1.27 25.54 -5.69
CA SER A 775 -2.40 26.29 -5.13
C SER A 775 -2.19 27.79 -5.32
N ASP A 776 -3.27 28.50 -5.60
CA ASP A 776 -3.32 29.95 -5.63
C ASP A 776 -4.38 30.45 -4.65
N VAL A 777 -3.99 31.35 -3.75
CA VAL A 777 -4.85 31.91 -2.72
C VAL A 777 -4.87 33.42 -2.82
N GLU A 778 -6.06 34.00 -2.77
CA GLU A 778 -6.30 35.43 -2.58
C GLU A 778 -7.05 35.64 -1.27
N LEU A 779 -6.53 36.52 -0.41
CA LEU A 779 -7.12 36.90 0.86
C LEU A 779 -7.43 38.41 0.84
N LYS A 780 -8.53 38.80 1.47
CA LYS A 780 -8.87 40.20 1.76
C LYS A 780 -8.82 40.39 3.26
N VAL A 781 -7.86 41.19 3.70
CA VAL A 781 -7.50 41.37 5.09
C VAL A 781 -7.91 42.78 5.52
N GLU A 782 -8.67 42.93 6.61
CA GLU A 782 -9.03 44.25 7.11
C GLU A 782 -7.80 44.99 7.66
N GLN A 783 -7.62 46.26 7.26
CA GLN A 783 -6.36 47.00 7.41
C GLN A 783 -5.94 47.31 8.85
N LEU A 784 -6.87 47.38 9.80
CA LEU A 784 -6.54 47.69 11.20
C LEU A 784 -6.40 46.44 12.07
N SER A 785 -7.33 45.50 11.96
CA SER A 785 -7.41 44.31 12.80
C SER A 785 -6.54 43.16 12.31
N GLY A 786 -6.16 43.19 11.02
CA GLY A 786 -5.51 42.08 10.34
C GLY A 786 -6.44 40.89 10.10
N ALA A 787 -7.76 41.02 10.32
CA ALA A 787 -8.69 39.91 10.15
C ALA A 787 -8.89 39.56 8.67
N ILE A 788 -8.83 38.28 8.33
CA ILE A 788 -9.17 37.77 7.00
C ILE A 788 -10.70 37.75 6.89
N ILE A 789 -11.27 38.65 6.09
CA ILE A 789 -12.72 38.79 5.94
C ILE A 789 -13.26 38.27 4.59
N ALA A 790 -12.38 37.92 3.67
CA ALA A 790 -12.73 37.07 2.54
C ALA A 790 -11.50 36.30 2.04
N GLY A 791 -11.71 35.11 1.51
CA GLY A 791 -10.66 34.26 0.98
C GLY A 791 -11.16 33.45 -0.21
N LYS A 792 -10.33 33.33 -1.23
CA LYS A 792 -10.54 32.44 -2.37
C LYS A 792 -9.30 31.60 -2.57
N SER A 793 -9.46 30.30 -2.69
CA SER A 793 -8.37 29.39 -3.02
C SER A 793 -8.73 28.53 -4.22
N LYS A 794 -7.73 28.26 -5.05
CA LYS A 794 -7.79 27.28 -6.13
C LYS A 794 -6.63 26.31 -5.94
N SER A 795 -6.91 25.14 -5.39
CA SER A 795 -5.94 24.06 -5.25
C SER A 795 -6.06 23.12 -6.45
N THR A 796 -4.94 22.84 -7.11
CA THR A 796 -4.88 22.06 -8.35
C THR A 796 -3.93 20.89 -8.20
N PHE A 797 -4.42 19.71 -8.52
CA PHE A 797 -3.66 18.47 -8.58
C PHE A 797 -3.25 18.22 -10.02
N TRP A 798 -1.95 18.04 -10.20
CA TRP A 798 -1.30 17.90 -11.50
C TRP A 798 -0.70 16.50 -11.62
N LEU A 799 -0.97 15.82 -12.72
CA LEU A 799 -0.35 14.54 -13.05
C LEU A 799 0.81 14.78 -14.02
N ASP A 800 1.98 14.23 -13.71
CA ASP A 800 3.06 14.11 -14.69
C ASP A 800 2.71 13.02 -15.71
N THR A 801 2.53 13.42 -16.96
CA THR A 801 2.07 12.54 -18.04
C THR A 801 3.21 11.88 -18.80
N ARG A 802 4.46 12.21 -18.47
CA ARG A 802 5.63 11.57 -19.10
C ARG A 802 5.65 10.08 -18.76
N PRO A 803 6.31 9.25 -19.58
CA PRO A 803 6.57 7.87 -19.20
C PRO A 803 7.39 7.78 -17.90
N THR A 804 7.17 6.75 -17.08
CA THR A 804 7.79 6.58 -15.75
C THR A 804 9.32 6.71 -15.77
N TRP A 805 10.00 6.22 -16.82
CA TRP A 805 11.46 6.31 -16.96
C TRP A 805 12.00 7.73 -17.23
N GLU A 806 11.13 8.69 -17.57
CA GLU A 806 11.50 10.12 -17.70
C GLU A 806 11.22 10.91 -16.42
N GLN A 807 10.50 10.33 -15.47
CA GLN A 807 10.05 10.99 -14.24
C GLN A 807 11.13 11.06 -13.15
N GLN A 808 12.32 10.51 -13.40
CA GLN A 808 13.52 10.68 -12.58
C GLN A 808 14.00 12.14 -12.47
N THR A 809 13.59 13.00 -13.40
CA THR A 809 13.88 14.45 -13.34
C THR A 809 12.60 15.23 -13.06
N SER A 810 12.73 16.39 -12.41
CA SER A 810 11.60 17.31 -12.21
C SER A 810 10.89 17.62 -13.54
N PRO A 811 9.55 17.62 -13.56
CA PRO A 811 8.79 17.94 -14.76
C PRO A 811 8.91 19.42 -15.12
N THR A 812 8.45 19.74 -16.32
CA THR A 812 8.11 21.11 -16.74
C THR A 812 6.60 21.28 -16.81
N MET A 813 6.12 22.53 -16.87
CA MET A 813 4.68 22.78 -16.92
C MET A 813 3.97 22.15 -18.13
N SER A 814 4.68 21.86 -19.24
CA SER A 814 4.10 21.16 -20.40
C SER A 814 3.94 19.67 -20.19
N ASP A 815 4.58 19.10 -19.17
CA ASP A 815 4.52 17.69 -18.83
C ASP A 815 3.35 17.39 -17.87
N LEU A 816 2.83 18.45 -17.22
CA LEU A 816 1.78 18.38 -16.21
C LEU A 816 0.38 18.55 -16.81
N GLN A 817 -0.55 17.71 -16.37
CA GLN A 817 -1.97 17.75 -16.71
C GLN A 817 -2.84 17.94 -15.47
N GLU A 818 -3.74 18.93 -15.48
CA GLU A 818 -4.75 19.09 -14.41
C GLU A 818 -5.63 17.83 -14.36
N VAL A 819 -5.75 17.22 -13.18
CA VAL A 819 -6.62 16.05 -12.96
C VAL A 819 -7.75 16.35 -11.99
N PHE A 820 -7.50 17.22 -11.02
CA PHE A 820 -8.47 17.60 -10.01
C PHE A 820 -8.25 19.04 -9.54
N VAL A 821 -9.32 19.80 -9.31
CA VAL A 821 -9.26 21.16 -8.77
C VAL A 821 -10.32 21.34 -7.69
N ILE A 822 -9.92 21.98 -6.60
CA ILE A 822 -10.79 22.40 -5.50
C ILE A 822 -10.79 23.93 -5.47
N GLU A 823 -11.96 24.52 -5.60
CA GLU A 823 -12.18 25.96 -5.44
C GLU A 823 -12.97 26.20 -4.16
N THR A 824 -12.39 27.00 -3.25
CA THR A 824 -13.05 27.44 -2.03
C THR A 824 -13.25 28.94 -2.09
N ASN A 825 -14.42 29.42 -1.67
CA ASN A 825 -14.72 30.83 -1.55
C ASN A 825 -15.44 31.10 -0.22
N GLY A 826 -14.84 31.95 0.60
CA GLY A 826 -15.44 32.45 1.83
C GLY A 826 -15.47 33.98 1.80
N GLU A 827 -16.60 34.57 2.15
CA GLU A 827 -16.75 36.01 2.29
C GLU A 827 -17.61 36.29 3.53
N LEU A 828 -17.22 37.30 4.31
CA LEU A 828 -17.99 37.79 5.45
C LEU A 828 -19.44 38.08 5.04
N ASP A 829 -20.42 37.70 5.86
CA ASP A 829 -21.84 37.98 5.58
C ASP A 829 -22.16 39.48 5.68
N ASP A 830 -23.32 39.89 5.16
CA ASP A 830 -23.71 41.32 5.10
C ASP A 830 -23.94 41.93 6.49
N GLU A 831 -24.49 41.19 7.46
CA GLU A 831 -24.82 41.70 8.79
C GLU A 831 -23.56 41.93 9.63
N THR A 832 -22.63 40.97 9.59
CA THR A 832 -21.32 41.12 10.23
C THR A 832 -20.50 42.21 9.55
N ALA A 833 -20.56 42.33 8.22
CA ALA A 833 -19.90 43.41 7.50
C ALA A 833 -20.44 44.80 7.87
N GLU A 834 -21.75 44.99 7.97
CA GLU A 834 -22.37 46.25 8.42
C GLU A 834 -21.93 46.61 9.85
N THR A 835 -21.86 45.61 10.74
CA THR A 835 -21.40 45.80 12.12
C THR A 835 -19.92 46.24 12.15
N MET A 836 -19.06 45.57 11.39
CA MET A 836 -17.63 45.93 11.28
C MET A 836 -17.44 47.31 10.64
N GLU A 837 -18.18 47.64 9.57
CA GLU A 837 -18.15 48.96 8.94
C GLU A 837 -18.60 50.07 9.92
N SER A 838 -19.65 49.81 10.70
CA SER A 838 -20.12 50.74 11.74
C SER A 838 -19.06 50.97 12.83
N GLN A 839 -18.45 49.91 13.34
CA GLN A 839 -17.52 50.01 14.47
C GLN A 839 -16.13 50.54 14.07
N ILE A 840 -15.69 50.25 12.85
CA ILE A 840 -14.32 50.57 12.38
C ILE A 840 -14.34 51.77 11.45
N VAL A 841 -15.11 51.71 10.35
CA VAL A 841 -15.05 52.70 9.26
C VAL A 841 -15.77 53.99 9.64
N THR A 842 -16.97 53.91 10.22
CA THR A 842 -17.75 55.10 10.59
C THR A 842 -17.01 55.94 11.64
N ASN A 843 -16.37 55.28 12.61
CA ASN A 843 -15.59 55.91 13.67
C ASN A 843 -14.28 56.56 13.20
N GLN A 844 -13.85 56.34 11.94
CA GLN A 844 -12.70 57.00 11.32
C GLN A 844 -13.03 58.29 10.56
N ASP A 845 -14.31 58.59 10.27
CA ASP A 845 -14.68 59.84 9.61
C ASP A 845 -14.69 61.01 10.60
N THR A 846 -13.72 61.91 10.51
CA THR A 846 -13.60 63.07 11.42
C THR A 846 -14.84 63.96 11.47
N PHE A 847 -15.68 63.98 10.44
CA PHE A 847 -16.91 64.76 10.38
C PHE A 847 -18.17 63.95 10.68
N ALA A 848 -18.14 62.62 10.55
CA ALA A 848 -19.29 61.73 10.71
C ALA A 848 -19.10 60.62 11.77
N TRP A 849 -18.03 60.66 12.58
CA TRP A 849 -17.69 59.67 13.60
C TRP A 849 -18.80 59.34 14.60
N PHE A 850 -19.80 60.21 14.77
CA PHE A 850 -20.89 60.08 15.73
C PHE A 850 -22.20 59.55 15.11
N THR A 851 -22.20 59.18 13.82
CA THR A 851 -23.44 58.92 13.06
C THR A 851 -24.00 57.51 13.19
N ASN A 852 -23.20 56.58 13.74
CA ASN A 852 -23.54 55.20 14.09
C ASN A 852 -24.29 55.08 15.43
N PHE A 853 -24.16 56.03 16.36
CA PHE A 853 -24.83 56.03 17.68
C PHE A 853 -24.60 54.78 18.53
N ASP A 854 -23.44 54.16 18.37
CA ASP A 854 -23.05 52.94 19.07
C ASP A 854 -22.39 53.23 20.44
N HIS A 855 -22.02 54.48 20.72
CA HIS A 855 -21.43 54.90 21.98
C HIS A 855 -22.06 56.19 22.54
N TRP A 856 -22.03 56.38 23.87
CA TRP A 856 -22.63 57.58 24.52
C TRP A 856 -22.00 58.89 24.02
N ALA A 857 -20.75 58.84 23.56
CA ALA A 857 -20.03 59.98 22.99
C ALA A 857 -20.65 60.48 21.68
N ASP A 858 -21.37 59.63 20.94
CA ASP A 858 -21.99 59.98 19.66
C ASP A 858 -23.16 60.94 19.86
N TYR A 859 -23.93 60.71 20.92
CA TYR A 859 -24.98 61.62 21.36
C TYR A 859 -24.42 63.00 21.73
N ILE A 860 -23.17 63.07 22.20
CA ILE A 860 -22.46 64.33 22.45
C ILE A 860 -22.01 64.95 21.14
N GLY A 861 -21.43 64.19 20.22
CA GLY A 861 -21.04 64.65 18.88
C GLY A 861 -22.23 65.25 18.10
N LEU A 862 -23.37 64.55 18.11
CA LEU A 862 -24.62 65.05 17.52
C LEU A 862 -25.10 66.32 18.23
N SER A 863 -25.10 66.33 19.57
CA SER A 863 -25.52 67.50 20.35
C SER A 863 -24.66 68.72 20.06
N LEU A 864 -23.35 68.56 19.88
CA LEU A 864 -22.43 69.63 19.51
C LEU A 864 -22.74 70.19 18.10
N TRP A 865 -23.05 69.34 17.12
CA TRP A 865 -23.48 69.77 15.78
C TRP A 865 -24.83 70.50 15.80
N ILE A 866 -25.81 69.98 16.54
CA ILE A 866 -27.14 70.60 16.69
C ILE A 866 -27.00 71.97 17.39
N LEU A 867 -26.23 72.04 18.48
CA LEU A 867 -26.00 73.28 19.22
C LEU A 867 -25.20 74.30 18.41
N ALA A 868 -24.22 73.87 17.62
CA ALA A 868 -23.49 74.73 16.69
C ALA A 868 -24.42 75.28 15.59
N GLY A 869 -25.22 74.41 14.96
CA GLY A 869 -26.20 74.76 13.95
C GLY A 869 -27.26 75.74 14.47
N LEU A 870 -27.83 75.48 15.65
CA LEU A 870 -28.76 76.39 16.33
C LEU A 870 -28.10 77.74 16.66
N SER A 871 -26.83 77.73 17.11
CA SER A 871 -26.08 78.96 17.40
C SER A 871 -25.85 79.79 16.13
N PHE A 872 -25.55 79.16 15.00
CA PHE A 872 -25.42 79.83 13.71
C PHE A 872 -26.76 80.31 13.16
N LEU A 873 -27.84 79.52 13.27
CA LEU A 873 -29.19 79.89 12.82
C LEU A 873 -29.77 81.06 13.62
N VAL A 874 -29.65 81.02 14.95
CA VAL A 874 -30.08 82.11 15.83
C VAL A 874 -29.17 83.33 15.66
N GLY A 875 -27.86 83.13 15.51
CA GLY A 875 -26.90 84.17 15.17
C GLY A 875 -27.26 84.87 13.86
N ALA A 876 -27.54 84.13 12.79
CA ALA A 876 -27.97 84.66 11.50
C ALA A 876 -29.33 85.36 11.57
N ALA A 877 -30.33 84.76 12.25
CA ALA A 877 -31.63 85.38 12.44
C ALA A 877 -31.55 86.73 13.20
N LEU A 878 -30.59 86.88 14.12
CA LEU A 878 -30.30 88.14 14.81
C LEU A 878 -29.54 89.15 13.94
N VAL A 879 -28.78 88.70 12.92
CA VAL A 879 -28.19 89.57 11.88
C VAL A 879 -29.26 90.08 10.91
N PHE A 880 -30.27 89.27 10.61
CA PHE A 880 -31.34 89.61 9.64
C PHE A 880 -32.61 90.22 10.26
N ARG A 881 -32.74 90.30 11.60
CA ARG A 881 -33.85 91.00 12.27
C ARG A 881 -33.64 92.52 12.22
N SER A 882 -34.46 93.21 11.42
CA SER A 882 -34.57 94.68 11.37
C SER A 882 -35.29 95.24 12.60
N ASP A 883 -34.76 96.33 13.16
CA ASP A 883 -35.31 97.04 14.32
C ASP A 883 -36.72 97.60 14.03
N GLU A 884 -37.71 97.31 14.89
CA GLU A 884 -38.96 98.07 15.02
C GLU A 884 -39.33 98.25 16.50
N GLU A 885 -39.85 99.44 16.81
CA GLU A 885 -39.91 100.13 18.10
C GLU A 885 -41.06 99.72 19.07
N ASN A 886 -40.72 99.69 20.37
CA ASN A 886 -41.33 100.39 21.52
C ASN A 886 -42.84 100.18 21.89
N SER A 887 -43.11 99.60 23.08
CA SER A 887 -43.93 100.23 24.16
C SER A 887 -44.25 99.25 25.31
N GLY A 888 -44.19 99.74 26.56
CA GLY A 888 -45.19 99.40 27.58
C GLY A 888 -44.78 98.56 28.79
N ASP A 889 -44.55 99.26 29.90
CA ASP A 889 -44.85 98.93 31.30
C ASP A 889 -43.96 98.03 32.18
N THR A 890 -43.57 98.69 33.29
CA THR A 890 -42.81 98.32 34.49
C THR A 890 -43.60 97.47 35.51
N LYS A 891 -42.92 96.64 36.32
CA LYS A 891 -42.99 96.70 37.82
C LYS A 891 -42.04 95.75 38.60
N TRP A 892 -41.11 96.40 39.32
CA TRP A 892 -40.52 96.22 40.68
C TRP A 892 -40.65 94.92 41.53
N ASN A 893 -39.46 94.54 42.05
CA ASN A 893 -39.05 94.14 43.42
C ASN A 893 -39.50 92.86 44.16
N ASP A 894 -38.45 92.20 44.67
CA ASP A 894 -38.18 91.58 45.97
C ASP A 894 -38.94 90.34 46.49
N GLU A 895 -38.10 89.31 46.64
CA GLU A 895 -37.98 88.29 47.70
C GLU A 895 -38.99 87.13 47.85
N PRO A 896 -38.49 85.98 48.40
CA PRO A 896 -38.91 84.65 47.98
C PRO A 896 -39.89 84.01 48.97
N LYS A 897 -40.73 83.09 48.49
CA LYS A 897 -41.17 81.90 49.23
C LYS A 897 -41.97 80.94 48.37
N GLN A 898 -41.76 79.67 48.70
CA GLN A 898 -42.40 78.45 48.25
C GLN A 898 -43.92 78.39 48.49
N LEU A 899 -44.48 77.25 48.04
CA LEU A 899 -45.75 76.60 48.42
C LEU A 899 -46.88 76.95 47.44
N GLU A 900 -47.69 76.03 46.92
CA GLU A 900 -47.84 74.59 47.16
C GLU A 900 -48.90 74.05 46.18
N SER A 901 -48.86 72.73 45.98
CA SER A 901 -49.96 71.73 45.88
C SER A 901 -51.18 72.00 44.96
N GLU A 902 -51.80 70.99 44.32
CA GLU A 902 -52.28 69.69 44.83
C GLU A 902 -52.20 68.60 43.73
N PHE A 903 -51.53 67.47 44.03
CA PHE A 903 -52.08 66.14 44.44
C PHE A 903 -52.54 65.29 43.24
N ASP A 904 -52.16 64.02 43.08
CA ASP A 904 -52.08 62.96 44.09
C ASP A 904 -51.02 61.86 43.78
N ILE A 905 -50.53 61.21 44.84
CA ILE A 905 -49.61 60.06 44.91
C ILE A 905 -50.34 58.95 45.68
N ASP A 906 -50.26 57.71 45.19
CA ASP A 906 -50.28 56.42 45.91
C ASP A 906 -49.79 55.40 44.84
N ASP A 907 -48.78 54.52 44.97
CA ASP A 907 -47.99 53.90 46.05
C ASP A 907 -46.58 53.61 45.45
N LEU A 908 -45.43 53.99 46.05
CA LEU A 908 -44.67 53.40 47.18
C LEU A 908 -44.15 51.95 46.88
N ASP A 909 -42.87 51.57 47.09
CA ASP A 909 -41.78 52.18 47.85
C ASP A 909 -40.39 51.64 47.44
N GLN A 910 -39.36 52.45 47.69
CA GLN A 910 -37.91 52.15 47.69
C GLN A 910 -37.50 51.57 49.06
N ASP A 911 -36.44 50.78 49.19
CA ASP A 911 -35.09 51.25 49.61
C ASP A 911 -34.14 50.04 49.54
N ALA A 912 -32.98 50.08 48.88
CA ALA A 912 -31.74 50.82 49.12
C ALA A 912 -30.70 50.08 49.99
N MET A 913 -29.51 49.92 49.37
CA MET A 913 -28.15 49.98 49.92
C MET A 913 -27.60 48.92 50.91
N VAL A 914 -26.67 48.11 50.37
CA VAL A 914 -25.21 48.07 50.68
C VAL A 914 -24.72 47.61 52.08
N LEU A 915 -23.98 46.49 52.03
CA LEU A 915 -22.76 46.04 52.75
C LEU A 915 -22.62 46.28 54.27
N ASP A 916 -22.31 45.20 55.01
CA ASP A 916 -21.03 45.15 55.74
C ASP A 916 -20.61 43.74 56.23
N VAL A 917 -19.34 43.69 56.65
CA VAL A 917 -18.40 42.58 56.80
C VAL A 917 -18.35 41.95 58.22
N ALA A 918 -17.97 40.66 58.24
CA ALA A 918 -17.15 39.91 59.23
C ALA A 918 -17.70 39.26 60.54
N ASP A 919 -17.28 38.00 60.63
CA ASP A 919 -16.65 37.23 61.73
C ASP A 919 -17.40 36.45 62.83
N ASP A 920 -16.74 35.32 63.11
CA ASP A 920 -16.60 34.55 64.35
C ASP A 920 -17.59 33.44 64.77
N THR A 921 -17.10 32.20 64.55
CA THR A 921 -16.87 31.08 65.51
C THR A 921 -18.00 30.33 66.23
N ASP A 922 -17.80 28.99 66.22
CA ASP A 922 -18.09 27.97 67.25
C ASP A 922 -19.56 27.62 67.54
N SER A 923 -20.00 26.39 67.82
CA SER A 923 -19.38 25.07 67.98
C SER A 923 -20.52 24.06 68.22
N GLU A 924 -20.31 22.81 67.78
CA GLU A 924 -20.74 21.52 68.39
C GLU A 924 -22.19 21.24 68.82
N THR A 925 -22.71 20.09 68.37
CA THR A 925 -23.11 18.88 69.14
C THR A 925 -24.21 18.13 68.37
N SER A 926 -23.93 17.02 67.68
CA SER A 926 -23.70 15.63 68.15
C SER A 926 -24.97 14.78 68.25
N THR A 927 -24.94 13.64 67.54
CA THR A 927 -25.35 12.27 67.96
C THR A 927 -26.86 12.04 68.20
N ASP A 928 -27.48 10.90 67.91
CA ASP A 928 -27.03 9.56 67.53
C ASP A 928 -28.26 8.69 67.18
N GLU A 929 -27.97 7.45 66.78
CA GLU A 929 -28.79 6.21 66.78
C GLU A 929 -29.58 5.90 65.48
N ASN A 930 -29.10 5.02 64.59
CA ASN A 930 -28.82 3.56 64.60
C ASN A 930 -30.02 2.60 64.45
N VAL A 931 -29.67 1.46 63.81
CA VAL A 931 -30.33 0.13 63.71
C VAL A 931 -31.12 -0.07 62.39
N GLU A 932 -30.54 -0.72 61.36
CA GLU A 932 -30.48 -2.19 61.09
C GLU A 932 -31.90 -2.81 60.93
N GLU A 933 -32.26 -3.67 59.97
CA GLU A 933 -31.56 -4.68 59.14
C GLU A 933 -32.60 -5.25 58.10
N VAL A 934 -32.12 -5.76 56.95
CA VAL A 934 -32.53 -7.03 56.24
C VAL A 934 -33.94 -7.05 55.55
N ASP A 935 -34.20 -7.53 54.32
CA ASP A 935 -33.66 -8.67 53.54
C ASP A 935 -34.04 -8.59 52.03
N ASP A 936 -33.22 -9.25 51.23
CA ASP A 936 -33.45 -10.08 50.02
C ASP A 936 -34.29 -9.66 48.78
N SER A 937 -33.62 -9.70 47.62
CA SER A 937 -33.75 -10.68 46.51
C SER A 937 -33.44 -10.02 45.15
N GLU A 938 -32.29 -10.29 44.52
CA GLU A 938 -32.05 -11.36 43.53
C GLU A 938 -33.00 -11.34 42.30
N THR A 939 -32.54 -10.88 41.13
CA THR A 939 -32.17 -11.73 39.97
C THR A 939 -32.07 -10.95 38.64
N ASN A 940 -30.87 -11.06 38.03
CA ASN A 940 -30.48 -11.27 36.63
C ASN A 940 -31.19 -10.60 35.43
N GLY A 941 -30.31 -10.05 34.58
CA GLY A 941 -30.48 -9.72 33.16
C GLY A 941 -29.22 -9.04 32.67
#